data_AF-A0AAN0NEK9-F1
#
_entry.id   AF-A0AAN0NEK9-F1
#
_cell.length_a   1.000
_cell.length_b   1.000
_cell.length_c   1.000
_cell.angle_alpha   90.00
_cell.angle_beta   90.00
_cell.angle_gamma   90.00
#
_symmetry.space_group_name_H-M   'P 1'
#
loop_
_entity.id
_entity.type
_entity.pdbx_description
1 polymer ?
#
loop_
_entity_poly.entity_id
_entity_poly.type
_entity_poly.pdbx_seq_one_letter_code
_entity_poly.pdbx_strand_id
1 'polypeptide(L)'
;MGGNLSDQVSGLVISVIIVGVLLMAALMITPFFLLGAGAYVGVRLYLESPARAERLAKEETMRLYQHAMSGRVGLSDYEIDKALSAYWPASTPDPLRIQLLDVGRALFQAEGLSPDIPPPPALCNTVEGGRYRDLLAKQGQARNDPQMLKAALDVISQALAPIAKAAPPMKGDVLVSVSQFLTPHNAVIDEIVSPFFQDNGYNHFKDLRQQLDNNLRQTHRTNPVFPRDYRGDDAVDTYLKGTLLRDLFDLRTPFEIPAELRFEHTHMVAGSGHGKTQTLQYLIAKDLPDVAAGAKSVVVIDSQGDLIGNILRAKVLDPEDIVLINPEDIAYPVSLNLFSVGQERLDAYSPLERERLTNSIIELYDFVLGSLLSAGMTAKQSVVFRYVTRLMFHIPDATIHTLCDLMEAGGTAKYQEHIAKLEGTPRRFFETEFESKEFAATKTQVLRRLYGVLENQTFERMFANPESKFDMFTELNAGKLILINTSKSLLKEQGTEIFGRFFIALIAQAAQERATLRQQDRLPAMIYIDEAQDYFDANIGVILSQARKYRVGMVMAHQYLGQLSSGLSEAFEANTSIKLAGGVSARDARTLSSQMHATPELIQQQPKGSFATYLRGLTDKAVPIAFPFFELENLPRTTKEQRAAILQHSRDTYAQPWERKAEHSEPDHEEAEILPPENNDDDPLAPSPEL
;
A
#
# COMPACT_ATOMS: atom_id res chain seq x y z
N MET A 1 -84.33 -112.89 -8.16
CA MET A 1 -83.46 -113.13 -9.33
C MET A 1 -84.14 -112.51 -10.55
N GLY A 2 -83.41 -111.68 -11.31
CA GLY A 2 -83.90 -111.09 -12.56
C GLY A 2 -84.24 -109.60 -12.49
N GLY A 3 -83.29 -108.74 -12.06
CA GLY A 3 -83.37 -107.29 -12.20
C GLY A 3 -82.31 -106.82 -13.21
N ASN A 4 -82.77 -106.20 -14.29
CA ASN A 4 -82.09 -105.91 -15.56
C ASN A 4 -80.65 -105.39 -15.48
N LEU A 5 -79.71 -106.17 -16.03
CA LEU A 5 -78.35 -105.74 -16.41
C LEU A 5 -78.35 -104.63 -17.50
N SER A 6 -79.49 -104.38 -18.15
CA SER A 6 -79.67 -103.41 -19.25
C SER A 6 -79.56 -101.94 -18.81
N ASP A 7 -80.08 -101.58 -17.63
CA ASP A 7 -80.14 -100.17 -17.20
C ASP A 7 -78.80 -99.66 -16.65
N GLN A 8 -78.00 -100.53 -16.03
CA GLN A 8 -76.65 -100.17 -15.58
C GLN A 8 -75.66 -99.93 -16.73
N VAL A 9 -75.80 -100.67 -17.84
CA VAL A 9 -74.97 -100.47 -19.04
C VAL A 9 -75.36 -99.17 -19.75
N SER A 10 -76.66 -98.84 -19.80
CA SER A 10 -77.17 -97.62 -20.43
C SER A 10 -76.71 -96.35 -19.69
N GLY A 11 -76.74 -96.34 -18.36
CA GLY A 11 -76.26 -95.22 -17.55
C GLY A 11 -74.75 -95.00 -17.64
N LEU A 12 -73.96 -96.08 -17.73
CA LEU A 12 -72.51 -96.00 -17.90
C LEU A 12 -72.14 -95.40 -19.27
N VAL A 13 -72.83 -95.80 -20.34
CA VAL A 13 -72.59 -95.29 -21.70
C VAL A 13 -72.92 -93.80 -21.80
N ILE A 14 -74.04 -93.35 -21.24
CA ILE A 14 -74.41 -91.92 -21.24
C ILE A 14 -73.39 -91.10 -20.43
N SER A 15 -72.92 -91.62 -19.29
CA SER A 15 -71.91 -90.95 -18.46
C SER A 15 -70.58 -90.80 -19.21
N VAL A 16 -70.14 -91.84 -19.93
CA VAL A 16 -68.92 -91.80 -20.76
C VAL A 16 -69.06 -90.80 -21.91
N ILE A 17 -70.25 -90.69 -22.52
CA ILE A 17 -70.51 -89.70 -23.57
C ILE A 17 -70.47 -88.28 -23.01
N ILE A 18 -71.11 -88.02 -21.86
CA ILE A 18 -71.11 -86.68 -21.24
C ILE A 18 -69.69 -86.27 -20.82
N VAL A 19 -68.94 -87.19 -20.20
CA VAL A 19 -67.54 -86.95 -19.84
C VAL A 19 -66.68 -86.73 -21.08
N GLY A 20 -66.92 -87.49 -22.16
CA GLY A 20 -66.25 -87.30 -23.45
C GLY A 20 -66.55 -85.94 -24.10
N VAL A 21 -67.80 -85.48 -24.03
CA VAL A 21 -68.21 -84.17 -24.56
C VAL A 21 -67.63 -83.03 -23.72
N LEU A 22 -67.61 -83.15 -22.39
CA LEU A 22 -66.99 -82.17 -21.49
C LEU A 22 -65.46 -82.11 -21.68
N LEU A 23 -64.81 -83.26 -21.87
CA LEU A 23 -63.38 -83.32 -22.20
C LEU A 23 -63.09 -82.69 -23.55
N MET A 24 -63.92 -82.94 -24.57
CA MET A 24 -63.81 -82.29 -25.88
C MET A 24 -64.03 -80.78 -25.81
N ALA A 25 -65.03 -80.31 -25.06
CA ALA A 25 -65.28 -78.89 -24.85
C ALA A 25 -64.12 -78.23 -24.08
N ALA A 26 -63.59 -78.88 -23.04
CA ALA A 26 -62.41 -78.43 -22.34
C ALA A 26 -61.19 -78.38 -23.28
N LEU A 27 -60.96 -79.41 -24.10
CA LEU A 27 -59.88 -79.42 -25.10
C LEU A 27 -60.02 -78.33 -26.17
N MET A 28 -61.25 -77.95 -26.52
CA MET A 28 -61.49 -76.84 -27.45
C MET A 28 -61.34 -75.47 -26.81
N ILE A 29 -61.73 -75.28 -25.54
CA ILE A 29 -61.70 -73.97 -24.87
C ILE A 29 -60.32 -73.65 -24.28
N THR A 30 -59.60 -74.65 -23.79
CA THR A 30 -58.28 -74.49 -23.16
C THR A 30 -57.26 -73.76 -24.05
N PRO A 31 -57.15 -74.03 -25.36
CA PRO A 31 -56.28 -73.27 -26.27
C PRO A 31 -56.61 -71.77 -26.33
N PHE A 32 -57.91 -71.41 -26.35
CA PHE A 32 -58.33 -70.01 -26.38
C PHE A 32 -58.09 -69.31 -25.05
N PHE A 33 -58.30 -69.99 -23.93
CA PHE A 33 -58.02 -69.44 -22.61
C PHE A 33 -56.52 -69.22 -22.38
N LEU A 34 -55.68 -70.17 -22.83
CA LEU A 34 -54.22 -70.03 -22.79
C LEU A 34 -53.71 -68.92 -23.72
N LEU A 35 -54.29 -68.79 -24.92
CA LEU A 35 -54.01 -67.67 -25.83
C LEU A 35 -54.43 -66.32 -25.23
N GLY A 36 -55.61 -66.24 -24.61
CA GLY A 36 -56.12 -65.03 -23.97
C GLY A 36 -55.30 -64.62 -22.74
N ALA A 37 -54.94 -65.58 -21.89
CA ALA A 37 -54.06 -65.34 -20.73
C ALA A 37 -52.65 -64.95 -21.18
N GLY A 38 -52.10 -65.61 -22.20
CA GLY A 38 -50.81 -65.26 -22.80
C GLY A 38 -50.82 -63.86 -23.43
N ALA A 39 -51.90 -63.48 -24.11
CA ALA A 39 -52.07 -62.14 -24.68
C ALA A 39 -52.20 -61.08 -23.57
N TYR A 40 -52.97 -61.34 -22.50
CA TYR A 40 -53.10 -60.43 -21.37
C TYR A 40 -51.77 -60.22 -20.65
N VAL A 41 -51.05 -61.30 -20.35
CA VAL A 41 -49.71 -61.23 -19.74
C VAL A 41 -48.72 -60.53 -20.67
N GLY A 42 -48.76 -60.82 -21.98
CA GLY A 42 -47.93 -60.15 -22.98
C GLY A 42 -48.19 -58.64 -23.08
N VAL A 43 -49.46 -58.22 -23.07
CA VAL A 43 -49.87 -56.81 -23.07
C VAL A 43 -49.44 -56.12 -21.77
N ARG A 44 -49.60 -56.78 -20.62
CA ARG A 44 -49.18 -56.25 -19.33
C ARG A 44 -47.66 -56.11 -19.23
N LEU A 45 -46.91 -57.12 -19.63
CA LEU A 45 -45.44 -57.06 -19.70
C LEU A 45 -44.96 -56.00 -20.68
N TYR A 46 -45.68 -55.77 -21.78
CA TYR A 46 -45.37 -54.69 -22.73
C TYR A 46 -45.67 -53.29 -22.15
N LEU A 47 -46.80 -53.14 -21.43
CA LEU A 47 -47.19 -51.90 -20.73
C LEU A 47 -46.20 -51.55 -19.60
N GLU A 48 -45.74 -52.54 -18.85
CA GLU A 48 -44.80 -52.39 -17.73
C GLU A 48 -43.32 -52.48 -18.19
N SER A 49 -43.04 -52.57 -19.49
CA SER A 49 -41.67 -52.77 -19.99
C SER A 49 -40.78 -51.52 -19.81
N PRO A 50 -39.54 -51.68 -19.30
CA PRO A 50 -38.59 -50.57 -19.16
C PRO A 50 -38.28 -49.87 -20.49
N ALA A 51 -38.26 -50.63 -21.59
CA ALA A 51 -37.99 -50.11 -22.93
C ALA A 51 -39.11 -49.20 -23.47
N ARG A 52 -40.37 -49.51 -23.15
CA ARG A 52 -41.50 -48.64 -23.53
C ARG A 52 -41.52 -47.37 -22.68
N ALA A 53 -41.28 -47.49 -21.38
CA ALA A 53 -41.18 -46.33 -20.48
C ALA A 53 -40.05 -45.38 -20.94
N GLU A 54 -38.91 -45.92 -21.35
CA GLU A 54 -37.81 -45.14 -21.93
C GLU A 54 -38.19 -44.49 -23.26
N ARG A 55 -38.88 -45.21 -24.16
CA ARG A 55 -39.32 -44.65 -25.45
C ARG A 55 -40.28 -43.47 -25.25
N LEU A 56 -41.27 -43.61 -24.36
CA LEU A 56 -42.22 -42.54 -24.03
C LEU A 56 -41.54 -41.34 -23.36
N ALA A 57 -40.65 -41.59 -22.39
CA ALA A 57 -39.89 -40.53 -21.73
C ALA A 57 -38.99 -39.78 -22.72
N LYS A 58 -38.39 -40.48 -23.69
CA LYS A 58 -37.55 -39.89 -24.74
C LYS A 58 -38.36 -39.07 -25.74
N GLU A 59 -39.55 -39.53 -26.14
CA GLU A 59 -40.48 -38.77 -26.99
C GLU A 59 -40.93 -37.47 -26.31
N GLU A 60 -41.33 -37.54 -25.05
CA GLU A 60 -41.71 -36.36 -24.25
C GLU A 60 -40.54 -35.39 -24.07
N THR A 61 -39.35 -35.91 -23.75
CA THR A 61 -38.12 -35.12 -23.61
C THR A 61 -37.76 -34.42 -24.92
N MET A 62 -37.83 -35.11 -26.06
CA MET A 62 -37.54 -34.51 -27.37
C MET A 62 -38.58 -33.47 -27.78
N ARG A 63 -39.84 -33.64 -27.40
CA ARG A 63 -40.88 -32.63 -27.63
C ARG A 63 -40.60 -31.34 -26.86
N LEU A 64 -40.25 -31.46 -25.58
CA LEU A 64 -39.84 -30.32 -24.75
C LEU A 64 -38.54 -29.68 -25.27
N TYR A 65 -37.58 -30.49 -25.71
CA TYR A 65 -36.31 -30.01 -26.28
C TYR A 65 -36.54 -29.20 -27.56
N GLN A 66 -37.34 -29.72 -28.49
CA GLN A 66 -37.71 -29.00 -29.71
C GLN A 66 -38.49 -27.72 -29.43
N HIS A 67 -39.38 -27.74 -28.43
CA HIS A 67 -40.12 -26.56 -27.99
C HIS A 67 -39.21 -25.50 -27.35
N ALA A 68 -38.22 -25.90 -26.55
CA ALA A 68 -37.24 -24.99 -25.99
C ALA A 68 -36.31 -24.40 -27.08
N MET A 69 -35.92 -25.21 -28.06
CA MET A 69 -35.08 -24.78 -29.18
C MET A 69 -35.78 -23.84 -30.17
N SER A 70 -37.11 -23.82 -30.24
CA SER A 70 -37.87 -22.96 -31.16
C SER A 70 -38.11 -21.53 -30.64
N GLY A 71 -37.92 -21.28 -29.35
CA GLY A 71 -38.02 -19.96 -28.74
C GLY A 71 -36.91 -19.01 -29.22
N ARG A 72 -37.27 -17.78 -29.61
CA ARG A 72 -36.40 -16.81 -30.30
C ARG A 72 -35.70 -15.79 -29.40
N VAL A 73 -35.97 -15.75 -28.10
CA VAL A 73 -35.42 -14.72 -27.20
C VAL A 73 -34.36 -15.31 -26.29
N GLY A 74 -33.11 -15.27 -26.74
CA GLY A 74 -31.95 -15.32 -25.86
C GLY A 74 -31.44 -13.90 -25.66
N LEU A 75 -31.22 -13.48 -24.41
CA LEU A 75 -30.46 -12.25 -24.16
C LEU A 75 -29.03 -12.46 -24.63
N SER A 76 -28.47 -11.47 -25.32
CA SER A 76 -27.04 -11.44 -25.62
C SER A 76 -26.22 -11.32 -24.33
N ASP A 77 -24.96 -11.75 -24.37
CA ASP A 77 -24.01 -11.59 -23.26
C ASP A 77 -23.93 -10.13 -22.78
N TYR A 78 -23.97 -9.17 -23.73
CA TYR A 78 -23.98 -7.75 -23.42
C TYR A 78 -25.25 -7.32 -22.66
N GLU A 79 -26.42 -7.82 -23.03
CA GLU A 79 -27.67 -7.51 -22.33
C GLU A 79 -27.71 -8.12 -20.93
N ILE A 80 -27.15 -9.32 -20.75
CA ILE A 80 -26.99 -9.97 -19.44
C ILE A 80 -26.08 -9.13 -18.56
N ASP A 81 -24.89 -8.75 -19.04
CA ASP A 81 -23.94 -7.95 -18.26
C ASP A 81 -24.51 -6.57 -17.90
N LYS A 82 -25.23 -5.95 -18.83
CA LYS A 82 -25.91 -4.68 -18.60
C LYS A 82 -27.00 -4.80 -17.53
N ALA A 83 -27.76 -5.89 -17.53
CA ALA A 83 -28.78 -6.15 -16.50
C ALA A 83 -28.14 -6.45 -15.15
N LEU A 84 -27.12 -7.31 -15.09
CA LEU A 84 -26.40 -7.66 -13.86
C LEU A 84 -25.72 -6.45 -13.20
N SER A 85 -25.26 -5.48 -14.00
CA SER A 85 -24.59 -4.28 -13.50
C SER A 85 -25.50 -3.06 -13.28
N ALA A 86 -26.82 -3.21 -13.38
CA ALA A 86 -27.77 -2.10 -13.34
C ALA A 86 -27.74 -1.27 -12.03
N TYR A 87 -27.44 -1.92 -10.89
CA TYR A 87 -27.38 -1.28 -9.58
C TYR A 87 -25.97 -0.91 -9.11
N TRP A 88 -24.96 -1.08 -9.97
CA TRP A 88 -23.56 -0.85 -9.60
C TRP A 88 -23.15 0.61 -9.86
N PRO A 89 -22.37 1.23 -8.97
CA PRO A 89 -21.77 2.54 -9.25
C PRO A 89 -20.95 2.53 -10.53
N ALA A 90 -20.97 3.64 -11.28
CA ALA A 90 -20.07 3.81 -12.43
C ALA A 90 -18.58 3.79 -12.03
N SER A 91 -18.30 4.03 -10.75
CA SER A 91 -16.97 4.06 -10.16
C SER A 91 -16.47 2.69 -9.68
N THR A 92 -17.24 1.60 -9.84
CA THR A 92 -16.80 0.26 -9.45
C THR A 92 -15.57 -0.14 -10.26
N PRO A 93 -14.46 -0.58 -9.61
CA PRO A 93 -13.23 -0.94 -10.31
C PRO A 93 -13.43 -2.09 -11.31
N ASP A 94 -12.81 -1.98 -12.50
CA ASP A 94 -12.98 -2.97 -13.58
C ASP A 94 -12.65 -4.42 -13.18
N PRO A 95 -11.56 -4.70 -12.44
CA PRO A 95 -11.27 -6.07 -12.02
C PRO A 95 -12.33 -6.66 -11.10
N LEU A 96 -12.93 -5.84 -10.23
CA LEU A 96 -14.05 -6.26 -9.39
C LEU A 96 -15.32 -6.44 -10.22
N ARG A 97 -15.57 -5.54 -11.18
CA ARG A 97 -16.71 -5.62 -12.09
C ARG A 97 -16.73 -6.94 -12.86
N ILE A 98 -15.58 -7.35 -13.40
CA ILE A 98 -15.44 -8.63 -14.14
C ILE A 98 -15.77 -9.81 -13.22
N GLN A 99 -15.17 -9.87 -12.04
CA GLN A 99 -15.43 -10.94 -11.06
C GLN A 99 -16.90 -10.99 -10.61
N LEU A 100 -17.54 -9.84 -10.40
CA LEU A 100 -18.97 -9.77 -10.06
C LEU A 100 -19.85 -10.27 -11.19
N LEU A 101 -19.52 -9.95 -12.45
CA LEU A 101 -20.23 -10.47 -13.62
C LEU A 101 -20.10 -11.99 -13.71
N ASP A 102 -18.91 -12.54 -13.43
CA ASP A 102 -18.69 -13.99 -13.42
C ASP A 102 -19.58 -14.69 -12.37
N VAL A 103 -19.65 -14.16 -11.14
CA VAL A 103 -20.53 -14.70 -10.10
C VAL A 103 -22.01 -14.54 -10.48
N GLY A 104 -22.40 -13.38 -11.04
CA GLY A 104 -23.76 -13.13 -11.50
C GLY A 104 -24.21 -14.07 -12.62
N ARG A 105 -23.32 -14.31 -13.60
CA ARG A 105 -23.54 -15.28 -14.69
C ARG A 105 -23.64 -16.70 -14.13
N ALA A 106 -22.78 -17.07 -13.17
CA ALA A 106 -22.85 -18.39 -12.53
C ALA A 106 -24.17 -18.60 -11.78
N LEU A 107 -24.66 -17.59 -11.03
CA LEU A 107 -25.96 -17.63 -10.38
C LEU A 107 -27.11 -17.77 -11.38
N PHE A 108 -27.06 -17.02 -12.48
CA PHE A 108 -28.06 -17.07 -13.54
C PHE A 108 -28.07 -18.42 -14.28
N GLN A 109 -26.90 -19.01 -14.52
CA GLN A 109 -26.74 -20.35 -15.09
C GLN A 109 -27.24 -21.44 -14.15
N ALA A 110 -26.91 -21.34 -12.85
CA ALA A 110 -27.36 -22.29 -11.82
C ALA A 110 -28.89 -22.33 -11.68
N GLU A 111 -29.57 -21.22 -11.95
CA GLU A 111 -31.04 -21.15 -11.99
C GLU A 111 -31.66 -21.89 -13.20
N GLY A 112 -30.83 -22.31 -14.16
CA GLY A 112 -31.25 -23.04 -15.36
C GLY A 112 -31.78 -22.15 -16.47
N LEU A 113 -31.53 -20.84 -16.42
CA LEU A 113 -32.01 -19.85 -17.39
C LEU A 113 -30.98 -19.52 -18.48
N SER A 114 -29.87 -20.27 -18.53
CA SER A 114 -28.82 -20.12 -19.53
C SER A 114 -29.34 -20.33 -20.96
N PRO A 115 -28.84 -19.59 -21.97
CA PRO A 115 -29.24 -19.76 -23.36
C PRO A 115 -28.88 -21.13 -23.95
N ASP A 116 -27.90 -21.84 -23.41
CA ASP A 116 -27.44 -23.13 -23.92
C ASP A 116 -28.22 -24.30 -23.31
N ILE A 117 -28.89 -25.08 -24.16
CA ILE A 117 -29.59 -26.30 -23.77
C ILE A 117 -28.64 -27.49 -23.97
N PRO A 118 -28.17 -28.18 -22.91
CA PRO A 118 -27.29 -29.34 -23.03
C PRO A 118 -28.00 -30.50 -23.75
N PRO A 119 -27.27 -31.44 -24.40
CA PRO A 119 -27.88 -32.58 -25.08
C PRO A 119 -28.63 -33.51 -24.12
N PRO A 120 -29.66 -34.24 -24.58
CA PRO A 120 -30.46 -35.12 -23.72
C PRO A 120 -29.61 -36.23 -23.06
N PRO A 121 -29.95 -36.64 -21.83
CA PRO A 121 -29.26 -37.74 -21.15
C PRO A 121 -29.45 -39.08 -21.88
N ALA A 122 -28.52 -40.01 -21.65
CA ALA A 122 -28.55 -41.33 -22.31
C ALA A 122 -29.79 -42.17 -21.97
N LEU A 123 -30.37 -41.97 -20.77
CA LEU A 123 -31.62 -42.58 -20.32
C LEU A 123 -32.57 -41.49 -19.78
N CYS A 124 -33.76 -41.40 -20.37
CA CYS A 124 -34.76 -40.36 -20.06
C CYS A 124 -35.78 -40.79 -18.99
N ASN A 125 -35.93 -42.08 -18.70
CA ASN A 125 -36.84 -42.63 -17.69
C ASN A 125 -36.30 -42.61 -16.25
N THR A 126 -35.18 -41.94 -16.02
CA THR A 126 -34.50 -41.85 -14.73
C THR A 126 -34.85 -40.55 -13.99
N VAL A 127 -34.39 -40.42 -12.74
CA VAL A 127 -34.49 -39.16 -11.98
C VAL A 127 -33.76 -38.03 -12.70
N GLU A 128 -32.62 -38.32 -13.35
CA GLU A 128 -31.89 -37.36 -14.18
C GLU A 128 -32.71 -36.92 -15.41
N GLY A 129 -33.38 -37.86 -16.09
CA GLY A 129 -34.29 -37.54 -17.19
C GLY A 129 -35.53 -36.75 -16.76
N GLY A 130 -36.01 -36.94 -15.52
CA GLY A 130 -37.02 -36.09 -14.89
C GLY A 130 -36.53 -34.64 -14.70
N ARG A 131 -35.37 -34.47 -14.05
CA ARG A 131 -34.73 -33.15 -13.86
C ARG A 131 -34.45 -32.43 -15.17
N TYR A 132 -34.04 -33.16 -16.19
CA TYR A 132 -33.79 -32.61 -17.52
C TYR A 132 -35.08 -32.10 -18.19
N ARG A 133 -36.22 -32.79 -18.02
CA ARG A 133 -37.53 -32.31 -18.50
C ARG A 133 -38.00 -31.05 -17.77
N ASP A 134 -37.80 -30.98 -16.46
CA ASP A 134 -38.12 -29.77 -15.68
C ASP A 134 -37.28 -28.57 -16.15
N LEU A 135 -36.00 -28.78 -16.42
CA LEU A 135 -35.10 -27.78 -17.01
C LEU A 135 -35.62 -27.31 -18.37
N LEU A 136 -35.98 -28.24 -19.28
CA LEU A 136 -36.48 -27.90 -20.60
C LEU A 136 -37.81 -27.14 -20.56
N ALA A 137 -38.72 -27.51 -19.65
CA ALA A 137 -39.98 -26.81 -19.46
C ALA A 137 -39.73 -25.36 -19.01
N LYS A 138 -38.85 -25.17 -18.03
CA LYS A 138 -38.47 -23.86 -17.52
C LYS A 138 -37.76 -23.00 -18.57
N GLN A 139 -36.83 -23.57 -19.34
CA GLN A 139 -36.14 -22.88 -20.42
C GLN A 139 -37.06 -22.55 -21.60
N GLY A 140 -37.98 -23.45 -21.95
CA GLY A 140 -39.00 -23.19 -22.96
C GLY A 140 -39.95 -22.07 -22.57
N GLN A 141 -40.28 -21.94 -21.28
CA GLN A 141 -41.05 -20.80 -20.76
C GLN A 141 -40.22 -19.51 -20.77
N ALA A 142 -38.98 -19.56 -20.28
CA ALA A 142 -38.09 -18.40 -20.22
C ALA A 142 -37.74 -17.82 -21.60
N ARG A 143 -37.59 -18.66 -22.62
CA ARG A 143 -37.38 -18.23 -24.02
C ARG A 143 -38.62 -17.61 -24.67
N ASN A 144 -39.80 -17.79 -24.08
CA ASN A 144 -41.06 -17.22 -24.54
C ASN A 144 -41.55 -16.04 -23.68
N ASP A 145 -40.98 -15.84 -22.49
CA ASP A 145 -41.28 -14.73 -21.58
C ASP A 145 -40.00 -13.96 -21.18
N PRO A 146 -39.69 -12.85 -21.89
CA PRO A 146 -38.55 -12.01 -21.56
C PRO A 146 -38.62 -11.35 -20.17
N GLN A 147 -39.81 -11.23 -19.57
CA GLN A 147 -39.95 -10.67 -18.22
C GLN A 147 -39.41 -11.63 -17.16
N MET A 148 -39.55 -12.95 -17.37
CA MET A 148 -38.98 -13.97 -16.50
C MET A 148 -37.44 -13.85 -16.42
N LEU A 149 -36.77 -13.71 -17.57
CA LEU A 149 -35.31 -13.55 -17.61
C LEU A 149 -34.87 -12.24 -16.93
N LYS A 150 -35.58 -11.15 -17.20
CA LYS A 150 -35.27 -9.84 -16.61
C LYS A 150 -35.50 -9.83 -15.10
N ALA A 151 -36.56 -10.46 -14.60
CA ALA A 151 -36.84 -10.57 -13.17
C ALA A 151 -35.74 -11.34 -12.42
N ALA A 152 -35.26 -12.45 -12.99
CA ALA A 152 -34.14 -13.19 -12.41
C ALA A 152 -32.84 -12.36 -12.37
N LEU A 153 -32.51 -11.67 -13.48
CA LEU A 153 -31.32 -10.81 -13.56
C LEU A 153 -31.40 -9.60 -12.61
N ASP A 154 -32.59 -9.03 -12.44
CA ASP A 154 -32.83 -7.93 -11.51
C ASP A 154 -32.57 -8.35 -10.06
N VAL A 155 -33.09 -9.51 -9.65
CA VAL A 155 -32.82 -10.09 -8.31
C VAL A 155 -31.33 -10.29 -8.09
N ILE A 156 -30.61 -10.88 -9.05
CA ILE A 156 -29.16 -11.07 -8.96
C ILE A 156 -28.45 -9.72 -8.87
N SER A 157 -28.80 -8.76 -9.74
CA SER A 157 -28.16 -7.44 -9.75
C SER A 157 -28.32 -6.70 -8.42
N GLN A 158 -29.50 -6.76 -7.81
CA GLN A 158 -29.75 -6.22 -6.47
C GLN A 158 -28.90 -6.92 -5.40
N ALA A 159 -28.78 -8.25 -5.45
CA ALA A 159 -27.97 -9.02 -4.51
C ALA A 159 -26.46 -8.74 -4.63
N LEU A 160 -25.96 -8.44 -5.83
CA LEU A 160 -24.54 -8.12 -6.07
C LEU A 160 -24.20 -6.65 -5.73
N ALA A 161 -25.19 -5.76 -5.70
CA ALA A 161 -24.99 -4.33 -5.51
C ALA A 161 -24.26 -3.93 -4.22
N PRO A 162 -24.49 -4.56 -3.04
CA PRO A 162 -23.76 -4.22 -1.82
C PRO A 162 -22.24 -4.36 -1.97
N ILE A 163 -21.79 -5.42 -2.66
CA ILE A 163 -20.36 -5.67 -2.92
C ILE A 163 -19.77 -4.60 -3.84
N ALA A 164 -20.49 -4.28 -4.92
CA ALA A 164 -20.06 -3.27 -5.89
C ALA A 164 -19.97 -1.86 -5.29
N LYS A 165 -20.80 -1.55 -4.28
CA LYS A 165 -20.85 -0.26 -3.59
C LYS A 165 -19.82 -0.11 -2.48
N ALA A 166 -19.40 -1.22 -1.86
CA ALA A 166 -18.49 -1.18 -0.73
C ALA A 166 -17.02 -0.99 -1.13
N ALA A 167 -16.63 -1.47 -2.31
CA ALA A 167 -15.25 -1.30 -2.79
C ALA A 167 -14.98 0.17 -3.15
N PRO A 168 -13.95 0.81 -2.55
CA PRO A 168 -13.61 2.18 -2.92
C PRO A 168 -13.17 2.22 -4.39
N PRO A 169 -13.40 3.35 -5.11
CA PRO A 169 -13.05 3.49 -6.51
C PRO A 169 -11.54 3.71 -6.69
N MET A 170 -10.76 2.69 -6.34
CA MET A 170 -9.31 2.71 -6.40
C MET A 170 -8.81 2.04 -7.67
N LYS A 171 -7.71 2.58 -8.19
CA LYS A 171 -6.85 1.89 -9.14
C LYS A 171 -5.75 1.17 -8.35
N GLY A 172 -4.85 0.50 -9.04
CA GLY A 172 -3.69 -0.13 -8.41
C GLY A 172 -3.39 -1.52 -8.94
N ASP A 173 -2.19 -1.95 -8.64
CA ASP A 173 -1.63 -3.25 -8.98
C ASP A 173 -1.72 -4.25 -7.82
N VAL A 174 -1.98 -3.77 -6.60
CA VAL A 174 -2.22 -4.62 -5.43
C VAL A 174 -3.70 -5.00 -5.38
N LEU A 175 -3.97 -6.30 -5.35
CA LEU A 175 -5.32 -6.85 -5.24
C LEU A 175 -5.67 -7.25 -3.81
N VAL A 176 -6.68 -6.59 -3.24
CA VAL A 176 -7.11 -6.79 -1.85
C VAL A 176 -8.50 -7.41 -1.81
N SER A 177 -8.80 -8.20 -0.77
CA SER A 177 -10.12 -8.80 -0.67
C SER A 177 -11.18 -7.73 -0.41
N VAL A 178 -12.26 -7.74 -1.18
CA VAL A 178 -13.39 -6.82 -0.99
C VAL A 178 -14.03 -7.00 0.38
N SER A 179 -13.97 -8.21 0.97
CA SER A 179 -14.46 -8.46 2.32
C SER A 179 -13.89 -7.51 3.38
N GLN A 180 -12.70 -6.95 3.14
CA GLN A 180 -12.08 -5.99 4.05
C GLN A 180 -12.86 -4.67 4.14
N PHE A 181 -13.60 -4.29 3.09
CA PHE A 181 -14.44 -3.09 3.03
C PHE A 181 -15.91 -3.36 3.40
N LEU A 182 -16.30 -4.63 3.54
CA LEU A 182 -17.66 -5.02 3.92
C LEU A 182 -17.77 -5.02 5.45
N THR A 183 -18.26 -3.93 6.06
CA THR A 183 -18.41 -3.89 7.52
C THR A 183 -19.71 -3.20 7.95
N PRO A 184 -20.51 -3.81 8.85
CA PRO A 184 -20.32 -5.15 9.40
C PRO A 184 -20.78 -6.24 8.41
N HIS A 185 -20.05 -7.37 8.33
CA HIS A 185 -20.33 -8.45 7.36
C HIS A 185 -21.76 -8.97 7.45
N ASN A 186 -22.30 -9.03 8.66
CA ASN A 186 -23.61 -9.60 8.93
C ASN A 186 -24.78 -8.76 8.34
N ALA A 187 -24.64 -7.43 8.31
CA ALA A 187 -25.59 -6.54 7.63
C ALA A 187 -25.48 -6.68 6.10
N VAL A 188 -24.26 -6.79 5.57
CA VAL A 188 -24.04 -7.01 4.13
C VAL A 188 -24.62 -8.34 3.67
N ILE A 189 -24.45 -9.41 4.45
CA ILE A 189 -25.05 -10.73 4.17
C ILE A 189 -26.57 -10.61 4.06
N ASP A 190 -27.21 -9.91 5.00
CA ASP A 190 -28.65 -9.68 4.97
C ASP A 190 -29.10 -8.95 3.69
N GLU A 191 -28.36 -7.91 3.27
CA GLU A 191 -28.63 -7.18 2.02
C GLU A 191 -28.42 -8.03 0.77
N ILE A 192 -27.42 -8.92 0.74
CA ILE A 192 -27.16 -9.85 -0.37
C ILE A 192 -28.27 -10.90 -0.46
N VAL A 193 -28.75 -11.40 0.69
CA VAL A 193 -29.72 -12.50 0.76
C VAL A 193 -31.15 -12.04 0.51
N SER A 194 -31.53 -10.85 1.03
CA SER A 194 -32.90 -10.34 1.01
C SER A 194 -33.59 -10.36 -0.37
N PRO A 195 -32.93 -9.98 -1.49
CA PRO A 195 -33.55 -9.98 -2.82
C PRO A 195 -34.07 -11.35 -3.25
N PHE A 196 -33.43 -12.45 -2.84
CA PHE A 196 -33.83 -13.80 -3.23
C PHE A 196 -35.15 -14.25 -2.60
N PHE A 197 -35.59 -13.63 -1.50
CA PHE A 197 -36.82 -13.94 -0.79
C PHE A 197 -38.01 -13.06 -1.17
N GLN A 198 -37.80 -12.04 -2.02
CA GLN A 198 -38.89 -11.22 -2.53
C GLN A 198 -39.69 -11.99 -3.58
N ASP A 199 -41.02 -11.76 -3.61
CA ASP A 199 -41.87 -12.34 -4.62
C ASP A 199 -41.64 -11.64 -5.96
N ASN A 200 -41.26 -12.41 -6.98
CA ASN A 200 -41.01 -11.94 -8.34
C ASN A 200 -42.00 -12.54 -9.36
N GLY A 201 -43.03 -13.27 -8.91
CA GLY A 201 -44.04 -13.86 -9.78
C GLY A 201 -43.61 -15.13 -10.55
N TYR A 202 -42.33 -15.51 -10.50
CA TYR A 202 -41.78 -16.65 -11.25
C TYR A 202 -41.10 -17.72 -10.37
N ASN A 203 -41.13 -17.54 -9.04
CA ASN A 203 -40.58 -18.46 -8.04
C ASN A 203 -39.10 -18.84 -8.30
N HIS A 204 -38.29 -17.86 -8.74
CA HIS A 204 -36.86 -18.07 -8.98
C HIS A 204 -36.09 -18.50 -7.72
N PHE A 205 -34.91 -19.09 -7.93
CA PHE A 205 -33.90 -19.38 -6.91
C PHE A 205 -34.41 -20.25 -5.77
N LYS A 206 -35.33 -21.18 -6.06
CA LYS A 206 -35.92 -22.08 -5.05
C LYS A 206 -34.86 -22.89 -4.30
N ASP A 207 -33.91 -23.49 -5.03
CA ASP A 207 -32.87 -24.34 -4.44
C ASP A 207 -31.88 -23.51 -3.61
N LEU A 208 -31.52 -22.31 -4.10
CA LEU A 208 -30.69 -21.36 -3.36
C LEU A 208 -31.38 -20.92 -2.06
N ARG A 209 -32.66 -20.52 -2.12
CA ARG A 209 -33.44 -20.18 -0.92
C ARG A 209 -33.51 -21.33 0.08
N GLN A 210 -33.74 -22.55 -0.40
CA GLN A 210 -33.78 -23.73 0.48
C GLN A 210 -32.44 -23.94 1.18
N GLN A 211 -31.32 -23.75 0.49
CA GLN A 211 -29.99 -23.85 1.08
C GLN A 211 -29.75 -22.74 2.11
N LEU A 212 -30.14 -21.49 1.82
CA LEU A 212 -30.03 -20.36 2.75
C LEU A 212 -30.89 -20.57 4.00
N ASP A 213 -32.12 -21.08 3.86
CA ASP A 213 -33.00 -21.44 4.97
C ASP A 213 -32.41 -22.57 5.83
N ASN A 214 -31.77 -23.56 5.20
CA ASN A 214 -31.09 -24.64 5.92
C ASN A 214 -29.93 -24.10 6.76
N ASN A 215 -29.13 -23.19 6.20
CA ASN A 215 -28.03 -22.52 6.91
C ASN A 215 -28.57 -21.69 8.08
N LEU A 216 -29.61 -20.88 7.86
CA LEU A 216 -30.28 -20.09 8.90
C LEU A 216 -30.74 -20.97 10.06
N ARG A 217 -31.37 -22.13 9.79
CA ARG A 217 -31.83 -23.07 10.83
C ARG A 217 -30.70 -23.70 11.64
N GLN A 218 -29.47 -23.74 11.13
CA GLN A 218 -28.32 -24.30 11.85
C GLN A 218 -27.73 -23.32 12.87
N THR A 219 -28.06 -22.03 12.80
CA THR A 219 -27.54 -21.00 13.72
C THR A 219 -27.95 -21.23 15.18
N HIS A 220 -29.11 -21.84 15.43
CA HIS A 220 -29.57 -22.17 16.77
C HIS A 220 -30.56 -23.34 16.74
N ARG A 221 -30.56 -24.16 17.80
CA ARG A 221 -31.38 -25.39 17.89
C ARG A 221 -32.89 -25.14 17.84
N THR A 222 -33.35 -24.00 18.37
CA THR A 222 -34.79 -23.73 18.58
C THR A 222 -35.31 -22.47 17.90
N ASN A 223 -34.51 -21.41 17.80
CA ASN A 223 -34.92 -20.13 17.24
C ASN A 223 -33.81 -19.58 16.36
N PRO A 224 -33.91 -19.71 15.02
CA PRO A 224 -32.89 -19.23 14.11
C PRO A 224 -32.54 -17.75 14.36
N VAL A 225 -31.26 -17.44 14.33
CA VAL A 225 -30.75 -16.07 14.46
C VAL A 225 -30.58 -15.52 13.05
N PHE A 226 -31.14 -14.34 12.77
CA PHE A 226 -30.95 -13.70 11.48
C PHE A 226 -29.56 -13.05 11.38
N PRO A 227 -29.00 -12.85 10.16
CA PRO A 227 -27.66 -12.30 9.99
C PRO A 227 -27.44 -11.02 10.80
N ARG A 228 -28.34 -10.03 10.75
CA ARG A 228 -28.19 -8.75 11.49
C ARG A 228 -28.00 -8.91 13.01
N ASP A 229 -28.56 -9.97 13.59
CA ASP A 229 -28.49 -10.24 15.03
C ASP A 229 -27.36 -11.20 15.41
N TYR A 230 -26.69 -11.79 14.41
CA TYR A 230 -25.57 -12.70 14.62
C TYR A 230 -24.34 -11.98 15.16
N ARG A 231 -23.73 -12.54 16.21
CA ARG A 231 -22.55 -11.98 16.89
C ARG A 231 -21.30 -12.88 16.81
N GLY A 232 -21.36 -13.97 16.06
CA GLY A 232 -20.20 -14.83 15.81
C GLY A 232 -19.27 -14.25 14.74
N ASP A 233 -18.01 -14.65 14.76
CA ASP A 233 -16.96 -14.13 13.87
C ASP A 233 -17.03 -14.68 12.44
N ASP A 234 -17.79 -15.77 12.21
CA ASP A 234 -17.83 -16.55 10.96
C ASP A 234 -19.13 -16.38 10.16
N ALA A 235 -19.77 -15.20 10.25
CA ALA A 235 -21.09 -14.94 9.65
C ALA A 235 -21.18 -15.38 8.18
N VAL A 236 -20.13 -15.10 7.38
CA VAL A 236 -20.09 -15.43 5.94
C VAL A 236 -20.30 -16.93 5.71
N ASP A 237 -19.49 -17.78 6.36
CA ASP A 237 -19.62 -19.23 6.21
C ASP A 237 -20.89 -19.76 6.89
N THR A 238 -21.29 -19.17 8.03
CA THR A 238 -22.52 -19.58 8.73
C THR A 238 -23.77 -19.44 7.86
N TYR A 239 -23.90 -18.34 7.11
CA TYR A 239 -25.12 -18.08 6.32
C TYR A 239 -25.01 -18.47 4.84
N LEU A 240 -23.82 -18.37 4.23
CA LEU A 240 -23.67 -18.51 2.78
C LEU A 240 -23.04 -19.84 2.34
N LYS A 241 -22.66 -20.72 3.28
CA LYS A 241 -22.05 -22.01 2.95
C LYS A 241 -22.88 -22.84 1.96
N GLY A 242 -22.18 -23.38 0.96
CA GLY A 242 -22.79 -24.18 -0.11
C GLY A 242 -23.53 -23.35 -1.16
N THR A 243 -23.34 -22.03 -1.19
CA THR A 243 -23.92 -21.13 -2.19
C THR A 243 -22.83 -20.35 -2.93
N LEU A 244 -23.11 -19.95 -4.18
CA LEU A 244 -22.22 -19.06 -4.96
C LEU A 244 -22.12 -17.65 -4.36
N LEU A 245 -23.03 -17.26 -3.45
CA LEU A 245 -22.98 -15.97 -2.78
C LEU A 245 -21.80 -15.85 -1.81
N ARG A 246 -21.27 -16.98 -1.32
CA ARG A 246 -20.08 -17.00 -0.47
C ARG A 246 -18.85 -16.48 -1.21
N ASP A 247 -18.75 -16.75 -2.51
CA ASP A 247 -17.61 -16.35 -3.35
C ASP A 247 -17.49 -14.83 -3.48
N LEU A 248 -18.57 -14.09 -3.23
CA LEU A 248 -18.59 -12.62 -3.21
C LEU A 248 -17.62 -12.01 -2.19
N PHE A 249 -17.34 -12.72 -1.10
CA PHE A 249 -16.43 -12.26 -0.05
C PHE A 249 -14.96 -12.56 -0.38
N ASP A 250 -14.70 -13.47 -1.33
CA ASP A 250 -13.35 -13.80 -1.78
C ASP A 250 -12.87 -12.93 -2.96
N LEU A 251 -13.79 -12.13 -3.54
CA LEU A 251 -13.49 -11.24 -4.65
C LEU A 251 -12.40 -10.23 -4.29
N ARG A 252 -11.63 -9.86 -5.30
CA ARG A 252 -10.50 -8.94 -5.18
C ARG A 252 -10.77 -7.61 -5.87
N THR A 253 -10.37 -6.51 -5.25
CA THR A 253 -10.40 -5.17 -5.83
C THR A 253 -9.00 -4.56 -5.84
N PRO A 254 -8.66 -3.73 -6.84
CA PRO A 254 -7.44 -2.93 -6.80
C PRO A 254 -7.38 -2.02 -5.58
N PHE A 255 -6.17 -1.83 -5.07
CA PHE A 255 -5.86 -0.90 -4.01
C PHE A 255 -4.60 -0.09 -4.37
N GLU A 256 -4.72 1.22 -4.21
CA GLU A 256 -3.61 2.16 -4.34
C GLU A 256 -3.89 3.32 -3.38
N ILE A 257 -2.82 3.87 -2.81
CA ILE A 257 -2.91 5.06 -1.98
C ILE A 257 -3.07 6.26 -2.93
N PRO A 258 -4.21 7.00 -2.90
CA PRO A 258 -4.41 8.09 -3.84
C PRO A 258 -3.36 9.19 -3.71
N ALA A 259 -2.89 9.71 -4.84
CA ALA A 259 -1.78 10.66 -4.89
C ALA A 259 -2.00 11.89 -3.98
N GLU A 260 -3.21 12.46 -3.97
CA GLU A 260 -3.53 13.62 -3.12
C GLU A 260 -3.43 13.30 -1.62
N LEU A 261 -3.80 12.07 -1.22
CA LEU A 261 -3.71 11.63 0.17
C LEU A 261 -2.25 11.43 0.60
N ARG A 262 -1.33 11.14 -0.33
CA ARG A 262 0.10 10.96 -0.03
C ARG A 262 0.77 12.26 0.47
N PHE A 263 0.21 13.43 0.12
CA PHE A 263 0.63 14.72 0.69
C PHE A 263 0.12 14.95 2.12
N GLU A 264 -0.79 14.11 2.61
CA GLU A 264 -1.24 14.08 4.00
C GLU A 264 -0.43 13.09 4.85
N HIS A 265 0.76 12.73 4.38
CA HIS A 265 1.80 11.99 5.08
C HIS A 265 1.44 10.55 5.50
N THR A 266 2.46 9.70 5.55
CA THR A 266 2.38 8.30 5.95
C THR A 266 3.19 8.05 7.20
N HIS A 267 2.53 7.50 8.22
CA HIS A 267 3.14 6.97 9.42
C HIS A 267 3.21 5.45 9.34
N MET A 268 4.41 4.91 9.19
CA MET A 268 4.64 3.46 9.15
C MET A 268 5.34 2.99 10.42
N VAL A 269 4.71 2.07 11.15
CA VAL A 269 5.26 1.47 12.38
C VAL A 269 5.33 -0.03 12.21
N ALA A 270 6.54 -0.58 12.19
CA ALA A 270 6.70 -2.02 12.13
C ALA A 270 8.04 -2.52 12.68
N GLY A 271 8.01 -3.69 13.31
CA GLY A 271 9.20 -4.32 13.88
C GLY A 271 10.31 -4.59 12.85
N SER A 272 11.50 -4.90 13.35
CA SER A 272 12.63 -5.30 12.50
C SER A 272 12.29 -6.55 11.68
N GLY A 273 12.67 -6.55 10.40
CA GLY A 273 12.43 -7.67 9.48
C GLY A 273 10.95 -7.87 9.07
N HIS A 274 10.04 -6.97 9.43
CA HIS A 274 8.63 -7.05 9.03
C HIS A 274 8.38 -6.66 7.56
N GLY A 275 9.28 -5.87 6.97
CA GLY A 275 9.18 -5.43 5.57
C GLY A 275 9.08 -3.92 5.34
N LYS A 276 9.47 -3.07 6.32
CA LYS A 276 9.47 -1.60 6.18
C LYS A 276 10.23 -1.15 4.94
N THR A 277 11.52 -1.47 4.86
CA THR A 277 12.39 -1.07 3.75
C THR A 277 11.90 -1.60 2.40
N GLN A 278 11.41 -2.84 2.35
CA GLN A 278 10.80 -3.41 1.12
C GLN A 278 9.53 -2.66 0.71
N THR A 279 8.71 -2.22 1.66
CA THR A 279 7.52 -1.41 1.38
C THR A 279 7.90 0.00 0.92
N LEU A 280 8.96 0.60 1.49
CA LEU A 280 9.52 1.86 0.99
C LEU A 280 10.05 1.70 -0.44
N GLN A 281 10.78 0.62 -0.73
CA GLN A 281 11.25 0.30 -2.09
C GLN A 281 10.10 0.14 -3.07
N TYR A 282 9.01 -0.54 -2.68
CA TYR A 282 7.79 -0.63 -3.48
C TYR A 282 7.23 0.77 -3.81
N LEU A 283 7.04 1.62 -2.81
CA LEU A 283 6.48 2.97 -3.01
C LEU A 283 7.40 3.85 -3.86
N ILE A 284 8.71 3.79 -3.63
CA ILE A 284 9.71 4.51 -4.41
C ILE A 284 9.70 4.03 -5.85
N ALA A 285 9.68 2.71 -6.10
CA ALA A 285 9.65 2.15 -7.45
C ALA A 285 8.45 2.66 -8.27
N LYS A 286 7.30 2.90 -7.62
CA LYS A 286 6.13 3.51 -8.26
C LYS A 286 6.28 4.99 -8.59
N ASP A 287 7.13 5.72 -7.86
CA ASP A 287 7.38 7.14 -8.13
C ASP A 287 8.48 7.37 -9.18
N LEU A 288 9.43 6.43 -9.34
CA LEU A 288 10.56 6.60 -10.26
C LEU A 288 10.18 6.91 -11.72
N PRO A 289 9.11 6.35 -12.32
CA PRO A 289 8.67 6.77 -13.64
C PRO A 289 8.29 8.25 -13.74
N ASP A 290 7.68 8.82 -12.69
CA ASP A 290 7.33 10.24 -12.67
C ASP A 290 8.58 11.12 -12.49
N VAL A 291 9.60 10.63 -11.76
CA VAL A 291 10.91 11.29 -11.65
C VAL A 291 11.62 11.30 -13.01
N ALA A 292 11.63 10.17 -13.72
CA ALA A 292 12.22 10.07 -15.07
C ALA A 292 11.54 11.01 -16.09
N ALA A 293 10.26 11.32 -15.87
CA ALA A 293 9.51 12.27 -16.68
C ALA A 293 9.67 13.74 -16.22
N GLY A 294 10.43 14.02 -15.16
CA GLY A 294 10.57 15.35 -14.55
C GLY A 294 9.27 15.87 -13.89
N ALA A 295 8.31 14.98 -13.62
CA ALA A 295 6.98 15.32 -13.12
C ALA A 295 6.88 15.28 -11.58
N LYS A 296 7.90 14.74 -10.90
CA LYS A 296 7.94 14.56 -9.44
C LYS A 296 9.39 14.52 -8.97
N SER A 297 9.63 15.00 -7.76
CA SER A 297 10.91 14.79 -7.05
C SER A 297 10.75 13.76 -5.94
N VAL A 298 11.79 12.96 -5.72
CA VAL A 298 11.83 11.96 -4.64
C VAL A 298 13.07 12.20 -3.81
N VAL A 299 12.90 12.27 -2.49
CA VAL A 299 14.02 12.34 -1.54
C VAL A 299 14.02 11.07 -0.70
N VAL A 300 15.17 10.45 -0.52
CA VAL A 300 15.34 9.27 0.33
C VAL A 300 16.41 9.55 1.37
N ILE A 301 16.07 9.41 2.65
CA ILE A 301 17.00 9.51 3.78
C ILE A 301 17.14 8.11 4.39
N ASP A 302 18.37 7.61 4.44
CA ASP A 302 18.70 6.26 4.90
C ASP A 302 19.96 6.29 5.78
N SER A 303 19.88 5.73 6.99
CA SER A 303 21.01 5.67 7.92
C SER A 303 21.87 4.42 7.79
N GLN A 304 21.37 3.38 7.12
CA GLN A 304 22.09 2.12 6.93
C GLN A 304 22.72 1.99 5.54
N GLY A 305 22.18 2.71 4.55
CA GLY A 305 22.68 2.77 3.18
C GLY A 305 22.18 1.64 2.27
N ASP A 306 21.53 0.62 2.82
CA ASP A 306 20.99 -0.51 2.06
C ASP A 306 19.86 -0.10 1.11
N LEU A 307 18.98 0.82 1.53
CA LEU A 307 17.88 1.30 0.69
C LEU A 307 18.44 2.06 -0.51
N ILE A 308 19.35 3.01 -0.25
CA ILE A 308 20.02 3.79 -1.30
C ILE A 308 20.82 2.87 -2.24
N GLY A 309 21.56 1.91 -1.67
CA GLY A 309 22.33 0.94 -2.43
C GLY A 309 21.48 0.10 -3.38
N ASN A 310 20.27 -0.27 -2.98
CA ASN A 310 19.32 -1.00 -3.84
C ASN A 310 18.73 -0.11 -4.95
N ILE A 311 18.42 1.16 -4.65
CA ILE A 311 17.95 2.13 -5.65
C ILE A 311 19.02 2.35 -6.73
N LEU A 312 20.28 2.56 -6.35
CA LEU A 312 21.39 2.76 -7.29
C LEU A 312 21.70 1.52 -8.15
N ARG A 313 21.24 0.32 -7.75
CA ARG A 313 21.34 -0.90 -8.56
C ARG A 313 20.25 -1.00 -9.61
N ALA A 314 19.14 -0.29 -9.47
CA ALA A 314 18.10 -0.22 -10.48
C ALA A 314 18.49 0.82 -11.55
N LYS A 315 18.39 0.44 -12.82
CA LYS A 315 18.63 1.31 -13.98
C LYS A 315 17.33 2.06 -14.28
N VAL A 316 17.12 3.12 -13.52
CA VAL A 316 15.86 3.88 -13.50
C VAL A 316 15.99 5.29 -14.03
N LEU A 317 17.16 5.91 -13.87
CA LEU A 317 17.39 7.32 -14.19
C LEU A 317 18.79 7.51 -14.76
N ASP A 318 18.97 8.60 -15.50
CA ASP A 318 20.29 9.03 -15.96
C ASP A 318 21.07 9.71 -14.82
N PRO A 319 22.42 9.74 -14.87
CA PRO A 319 23.25 10.29 -13.80
C PRO A 319 22.89 11.72 -13.39
N GLU A 320 22.48 12.55 -14.34
CA GLU A 320 22.11 13.94 -14.11
C GLU A 320 20.81 14.11 -13.32
N ASP A 321 19.97 13.08 -13.25
CA ASP A 321 18.71 13.10 -12.50
C ASP A 321 18.83 12.60 -11.06
N ILE A 322 20.04 12.21 -10.66
CA ILE A 322 20.33 11.64 -9.34
C ILE A 322 21.30 12.56 -8.59
N VAL A 323 20.86 13.03 -7.43
CA VAL A 323 21.72 13.69 -6.45
C VAL A 323 22.13 12.67 -5.41
N LEU A 324 23.43 12.47 -5.20
CA LEU A 324 23.96 11.56 -4.19
C LEU A 324 24.71 12.32 -3.10
N ILE A 325 24.14 12.36 -1.90
CA ILE A 325 24.78 12.88 -0.71
C ILE A 325 25.27 11.70 0.11
N ASN A 326 26.59 11.47 0.11
CA ASN A 326 27.21 10.39 0.89
C ASN A 326 28.43 10.90 1.68
N PRO A 327 28.38 10.93 3.02
CA PRO A 327 29.50 11.38 3.87
C PRO A 327 30.70 10.42 3.83
N GLU A 328 30.54 9.21 3.27
CA GLU A 328 31.63 8.23 3.13
C GLU A 328 32.64 8.62 2.04
N ASP A 329 32.30 9.53 1.13
CA ASP A 329 33.25 10.06 0.14
C ASP A 329 34.09 11.18 0.75
N ILE A 330 35.09 10.77 1.52
CA ILE A 330 35.98 11.69 2.22
C ILE A 330 36.90 12.51 1.30
N ALA A 331 37.07 12.08 0.05
CA ALA A 331 37.93 12.74 -0.94
C ALA A 331 37.17 13.84 -1.69
N TYR A 332 35.86 13.63 -1.90
CA TYR A 332 34.95 14.58 -2.51
C TYR A 332 33.74 14.81 -1.60
N PRO A 333 33.94 15.46 -0.43
CA PRO A 333 32.84 15.83 0.44
C PRO A 333 31.86 16.75 -0.28
N VAL A 334 30.56 16.52 -0.05
CA VAL A 334 29.53 17.43 -0.55
C VAL A 334 29.74 18.80 0.07
N SER A 335 29.71 19.83 -0.77
CA SER A 335 29.88 21.22 -0.36
C SER A 335 28.55 21.77 0.15
N LEU A 336 28.39 21.86 1.47
CA LEU A 336 27.17 22.32 2.11
C LEU A 336 27.50 23.54 2.98
N ASN A 337 27.19 24.74 2.50
CA ASN A 337 27.29 25.92 3.36
C ASN A 337 25.90 26.36 3.80
N LEU A 338 25.69 26.37 5.11
CA LEU A 338 24.46 26.92 5.68
C LEU A 338 24.29 28.39 5.31
N PHE A 339 25.38 29.16 5.27
CA PHE A 339 25.40 30.62 5.08
C PHE A 339 25.49 31.09 3.64
N SER A 340 25.69 30.18 2.68
CA SER A 340 25.58 30.51 1.26
C SER A 340 24.12 30.51 0.84
N VAL A 341 23.34 31.43 1.40
CA VAL A 341 22.02 31.73 0.86
C VAL A 341 22.28 32.47 -0.43
N GLY A 342 21.80 31.97 -1.57
CA GLY A 342 21.99 32.62 -2.87
C GLY A 342 21.50 34.06 -2.84
N GLN A 343 22.38 35.01 -2.52
CA GLN A 343 22.05 36.42 -2.37
C GLN A 343 21.45 36.95 -3.66
N GLU A 344 21.97 36.49 -4.80
CA GLU A 344 21.41 36.75 -6.13
C GLU A 344 19.94 36.31 -6.26
N ARG A 345 19.58 35.13 -5.70
CA ARG A 345 18.20 34.63 -5.68
C ARG A 345 17.31 35.44 -4.73
N LEU A 346 17.81 35.80 -3.54
CA LEU A 346 17.10 36.69 -2.63
C LEU A 346 16.89 38.09 -3.22
N ASP A 347 17.85 38.57 -4.00
CA ASP A 347 17.80 39.88 -4.65
C ASP A 347 16.79 39.95 -5.79
N ALA A 348 16.55 38.82 -6.46
CA ALA A 348 15.53 38.69 -7.50
C ALA A 348 14.09 38.74 -6.98
N TYR A 349 13.86 38.48 -5.69
CA TYR A 349 12.52 38.47 -5.10
C TYR A 349 12.07 39.86 -4.65
N SER A 350 10.74 40.04 -4.53
CA SER A 350 10.16 41.27 -3.99
C SER A 350 10.61 41.52 -2.54
N PRO A 351 10.60 42.78 -2.05
CA PRO A 351 11.05 43.08 -0.68
C PRO A 351 10.34 42.25 0.40
N LEU A 352 9.04 41.98 0.22
CA LEU A 352 8.26 41.17 1.14
C LEU A 352 8.66 39.68 1.11
N GLU A 353 8.88 39.12 -0.08
CA GLU A 353 9.31 37.72 -0.23
C GLU A 353 10.72 37.52 0.30
N ARG A 354 11.61 38.49 0.04
CA ARG A 354 12.96 38.51 0.62
C ARG A 354 12.91 38.48 2.14
N GLU A 355 12.10 39.35 2.76
CA GLU A 355 11.95 39.37 4.22
C GLU A 355 11.40 38.06 4.77
N ARG A 356 10.40 37.46 4.10
CA ARG A 356 9.86 36.14 4.48
C ARG A 356 10.91 35.06 4.40
N LEU A 357 11.67 34.98 3.31
CA LEU A 357 12.72 33.97 3.14
C LEU A 357 13.84 34.17 4.14
N THR A 358 14.29 35.40 4.39
CA THR A 358 15.27 35.70 5.44
C THR A 358 14.80 35.21 6.80
N ASN A 359 13.52 35.43 7.15
CA ASN A 359 12.96 34.94 8.41
C ASN A 359 12.85 33.41 8.44
N SER A 360 12.38 32.77 7.37
CA SER A 360 12.35 31.30 7.23
C SER A 360 13.73 30.68 7.35
N ILE A 361 14.75 31.32 6.78
CA ILE A 361 16.14 30.88 6.89
C ILE A 361 16.62 31.03 8.33
N ILE A 362 16.35 32.15 9.01
CA ILE A 362 16.68 32.32 10.43
C ILE A 362 16.01 31.23 11.29
N GLU A 363 14.74 30.91 11.03
CA GLU A 363 14.04 29.81 11.71
C GLU A 363 14.69 28.45 11.40
N LEU A 364 15.08 28.22 10.15
CA LEU A 364 15.86 27.06 9.74
C LEU A 364 17.18 26.97 10.51
N TYR A 365 17.88 28.07 10.71
CA TYR A 365 19.11 28.09 11.50
C TYR A 365 18.87 27.79 12.97
N ASP A 366 17.86 28.41 13.58
CA ASP A 366 17.47 28.11 14.95
C ASP A 366 17.14 26.61 15.09
N PHE A 367 16.55 26.01 14.06
CA PHE A 367 16.27 24.57 13.99
C PHE A 367 17.54 23.73 13.80
N VAL A 368 18.34 23.99 12.75
CA VAL A 368 19.55 23.22 12.43
C VAL A 368 20.51 23.33 13.60
N LEU A 369 20.82 24.53 14.09
CA LEU A 369 21.71 24.74 15.22
C LEU A 369 21.09 24.24 16.52
N GLY A 370 19.77 24.30 16.70
CA GLY A 370 19.10 23.65 17.83
C GLY A 370 19.30 22.12 17.83
N SER A 371 19.10 21.51 16.67
CA SER A 371 19.24 20.08 16.39
C SER A 371 20.68 19.60 16.45
N LEU A 372 21.63 20.44 16.01
CA LEU A 372 23.06 20.17 16.04
C LEU A 372 23.63 20.07 17.46
N LEU A 373 22.94 20.66 18.44
CA LEU A 373 23.53 20.94 19.74
C LEU A 373 22.83 20.21 20.91
N SER A 374 22.08 19.14 20.62
CA SER A 374 21.48 18.08 21.49
C SER A 374 20.62 18.53 22.69
N ALA A 375 20.58 19.81 22.99
CA ALA A 375 19.73 20.46 23.97
C ALA A 375 19.27 21.75 23.30
N GLY A 376 17.97 21.83 22.96
CA GLY A 376 17.39 22.97 22.27
C GLY A 376 17.88 24.32 22.80
N MET A 377 17.88 25.32 21.92
CA MET A 377 18.44 26.63 22.26
C MET A 377 17.72 27.28 23.43
N THR A 378 18.49 27.80 24.39
CA THR A 378 17.93 28.71 25.40
C THR A 378 17.50 30.01 24.72
N ALA A 379 16.55 30.75 25.31
CA ALA A 379 16.12 32.03 24.76
C ALA A 379 17.28 33.00 24.49
N LYS A 380 18.30 33.04 25.38
CA LYS A 380 19.50 33.86 25.17
C LYS A 380 20.36 33.38 24.00
N GLN A 381 20.49 32.06 23.80
CA GLN A 381 21.22 31.49 22.65
C GLN A 381 20.49 31.80 21.34
N SER A 382 19.17 31.65 21.29
CA SER A 382 18.36 32.00 20.10
C SER A 382 18.47 33.48 19.73
N VAL A 383 18.57 34.38 20.71
CA VAL A 383 18.80 35.82 20.44
C VAL A 383 20.17 36.03 19.80
N VAL A 384 21.23 35.43 20.36
CA VAL A 384 22.59 35.50 19.81
C VAL A 384 22.62 34.97 18.37
N PHE A 385 22.09 33.78 18.14
CA PHE A 385 22.09 33.16 16.81
C PHE A 385 21.33 33.97 15.79
N ARG A 386 20.14 34.46 16.11
CA ARG A 386 19.33 35.28 15.21
C ARG A 386 20.07 36.53 14.69
N TYR A 387 20.78 37.23 15.58
CA TYR A 387 21.54 38.42 15.17
C TYR A 387 22.82 38.06 14.44
N VAL A 388 23.50 36.99 14.85
CA VAL A 388 24.71 36.52 14.17
C VAL A 388 24.40 35.98 12.79
N THR A 389 23.35 35.19 12.60
CA THR A 389 22.89 34.76 11.27
C THR A 389 22.62 35.94 10.34
N ARG A 390 22.01 37.03 10.85
CA ARG A 390 21.82 38.26 10.06
C ARG A 390 23.14 38.90 9.67
N LEU A 391 24.11 38.96 10.59
CA LEU A 391 25.45 39.45 10.28
C LEU A 391 26.17 38.56 9.25
N MET A 392 26.03 37.24 9.37
CA MET A 392 26.65 36.26 8.47
C MET A 392 26.22 36.47 7.02
N PHE A 393 25.00 36.90 6.74
CA PHE A 393 24.57 37.26 5.38
C PHE A 393 25.29 38.48 4.80
N HIS A 394 25.91 39.32 5.61
CA HIS A 394 26.68 40.47 5.13
C HIS A 394 28.18 40.20 5.04
N ILE A 395 28.65 39.05 5.53
CA ILE A 395 30.06 38.64 5.46
C ILE A 395 30.24 37.77 4.20
N PRO A 396 31.08 38.19 3.23
CA PRO A 396 31.44 37.36 2.09
C PRO A 396 32.07 36.04 2.54
N ASP A 397 31.78 34.95 1.84
CA ASP A 397 32.38 33.65 2.08
C ASP A 397 32.23 33.15 3.52
N ALA A 398 31.17 33.57 4.22
CA ALA A 398 30.95 33.22 5.61
C ALA A 398 30.71 31.71 5.75
N THR A 399 31.42 31.08 6.70
CA THR A 399 31.33 29.64 6.96
C THR A 399 31.05 29.36 8.43
N ILE A 400 30.94 28.09 8.80
CA ILE A 400 30.88 27.69 10.20
C ILE A 400 32.11 28.15 11.01
N HIS A 401 33.28 28.33 10.39
CA HIS A 401 34.46 28.89 11.05
C HIS A 401 34.31 30.39 11.31
N THR A 402 33.73 31.14 10.38
CA THR A 402 33.39 32.56 10.60
C THR A 402 32.43 32.72 11.79
N LEU A 403 31.47 31.80 11.93
CA LEU A 403 30.59 31.75 13.09
C LEU A 403 31.37 31.47 14.39
N CYS A 404 32.33 30.54 14.38
CA CYS A 404 33.19 30.27 15.52
C CYS A 404 33.99 31.53 15.91
N ASP A 405 34.66 32.17 14.94
CA ASP A 405 35.41 33.41 15.13
C ASP A 405 34.57 34.50 15.80
N LEU A 406 33.32 34.71 15.36
CA LEU A 406 32.42 35.70 15.96
C LEU A 406 32.07 35.38 17.42
N MET A 407 32.04 34.11 17.81
CA MET A 407 31.73 33.68 19.17
C MET A 407 32.92 33.81 20.12
N GLU A 408 34.12 34.03 19.61
CA GLU A 408 35.30 34.29 20.43
C GLU A 408 35.25 35.66 21.11
N ALA A 409 36.04 35.83 22.17
CA ALA A 409 36.17 37.10 22.87
C ALA A 409 36.85 38.13 21.95
N GLY A 410 36.17 39.24 21.65
CA GLY A 410 36.68 40.24 20.70
C GLY A 410 36.60 39.82 19.22
N GLY A 411 35.94 38.70 18.91
CA GLY A 411 35.78 38.19 17.55
C GLY A 411 35.15 39.19 16.57
N THR A 412 34.30 40.09 17.07
CA THR A 412 33.68 41.17 16.29
C THR A 412 34.67 42.18 15.71
N ALA A 413 35.91 42.28 16.22
CA ALA A 413 36.91 43.22 15.73
C ALA A 413 37.24 43.02 14.25
N LYS A 414 37.27 41.76 13.78
CA LYS A 414 37.55 41.40 12.39
C LYS A 414 36.41 41.80 11.43
N TYR A 415 35.19 41.99 11.94
CA TYR A 415 33.97 42.10 11.12
C TYR A 415 33.25 43.45 11.28
N GLN A 416 33.93 44.49 11.80
CA GLN A 416 33.33 45.81 12.06
C GLN A 416 32.72 46.45 10.81
N GLU A 417 33.34 46.29 9.64
CA GLU A 417 32.80 46.80 8.37
C GLU A 417 31.44 46.16 8.03
N HIS A 418 31.30 44.86 8.27
CA HIS A 418 30.05 44.13 8.02
C HIS A 418 28.98 44.45 9.07
N ILE A 419 29.38 44.65 10.33
CA ILE A 419 28.48 45.11 11.39
C ILE A 419 27.91 46.49 11.05
N ALA A 420 28.72 47.39 10.46
CA ALA A 420 28.27 48.71 10.04
C ALA A 420 27.20 48.69 8.92
N LYS A 421 27.12 47.58 8.16
CA LYS A 421 26.09 47.35 7.12
C LYS A 421 24.74 46.92 7.69
N LEU A 422 24.69 46.49 8.97
CA LEU A 422 23.43 46.18 9.64
C LEU A 422 22.63 47.46 9.95
N GLU A 423 21.31 47.31 10.03
CA GLU A 423 20.41 48.41 10.38
C GLU A 423 19.59 48.07 11.64
N GLY A 424 19.13 49.10 12.35
CA GLY A 424 18.20 48.96 13.48
C GLY A 424 18.74 48.16 14.67
N THR A 425 17.89 47.31 15.24
CA THR A 425 18.20 46.54 16.46
C THR A 425 19.39 45.58 16.30
N PRO A 426 19.57 44.83 15.19
CA PRO A 426 20.76 44.01 14.98
C PRO A 426 22.07 44.78 15.14
N ARG A 427 22.19 45.97 14.54
CA ARG A 427 23.39 46.80 14.67
C ARG A 427 23.64 47.22 16.11
N ARG A 428 22.60 47.74 16.78
CA ARG A 428 22.68 48.14 18.19
C ARG A 428 23.12 46.99 19.09
N PHE A 429 22.62 45.78 18.85
CA PHE A 429 22.99 44.59 19.61
C PHE A 429 24.50 44.31 19.53
N PHE A 430 25.12 44.40 18.35
CA PHE A 430 26.57 44.21 18.21
C PHE A 430 27.38 45.36 18.81
N GLU A 431 26.90 46.60 18.72
CA GLU A 431 27.58 47.77 19.27
C GLU A 431 27.52 47.83 20.82
N THR A 432 26.49 47.26 21.46
CA THR A 432 26.27 47.44 22.91
C THR A 432 26.19 46.16 23.75
N GLU A 433 25.63 45.07 23.22
CA GLU A 433 25.27 43.89 24.01
C GLU A 433 26.17 42.68 23.75
N PHE A 434 26.57 42.43 22.49
CA PHE A 434 27.19 41.16 22.09
C PHE A 434 28.53 40.86 22.78
N GLU A 435 29.37 41.88 22.99
CA GLU A 435 30.65 41.75 23.72
C GLU A 435 30.50 42.05 25.22
N SER A 436 29.28 42.25 25.72
CA SER A 436 29.05 42.48 27.14
C SER A 436 29.35 41.22 27.97
N LYS A 437 29.63 41.42 29.26
CA LYS A 437 29.80 40.31 30.22
C LYS A 437 28.56 39.43 30.33
N GLU A 438 27.38 39.95 30.00
CA GLU A 438 26.13 39.19 30.06
C GLU A 438 26.10 38.06 29.02
N PHE A 439 26.61 38.30 27.81
CA PHE A 439 26.59 37.32 26.71
C PHE A 439 27.86 36.46 26.61
N ALA A 440 28.94 36.81 27.31
CA ALA A 440 30.21 36.06 27.26
C ALA A 440 30.05 34.55 27.57
N ALA A 441 29.28 34.21 28.61
CA ALA A 441 29.01 32.81 28.95
C ALA A 441 28.17 32.09 27.86
N THR A 442 27.18 32.78 27.30
CA THR A 442 26.34 32.25 26.21
C THR A 442 27.15 32.02 24.93
N LYS A 443 27.99 32.98 24.52
CA LYS A 443 28.92 32.84 23.39
C LYS A 443 29.85 31.63 23.57
N THR A 444 30.43 31.49 24.76
CA THR A 444 31.31 30.35 25.09
C THR A 444 30.57 29.01 24.99
N GLN A 445 29.32 28.94 25.47
CA GLN A 445 28.51 27.72 25.37
C GLN A 445 28.18 27.37 23.91
N VAL A 446 27.83 28.37 23.11
CA VAL A 446 27.59 28.21 21.67
C VAL A 446 28.86 27.69 20.98
N LEU A 447 29.99 28.34 21.20
CA LEU A 447 31.28 27.98 20.61
C LEU A 447 31.68 26.53 20.95
N ARG A 448 31.55 26.11 22.21
CA ARG A 448 31.83 24.72 22.62
C ARG A 448 30.96 23.70 21.90
N ARG A 449 29.68 24.04 21.68
CA ARG A 449 28.75 23.15 20.97
C ARG A 449 29.09 23.09 19.47
N LEU A 450 29.47 24.21 18.85
CA LEU A 450 29.96 24.24 17.47
C LEU A 450 31.23 23.39 17.30
N TYR A 451 32.17 23.47 18.25
CA TYR A 451 33.34 22.60 18.25
C TYR A 451 32.98 21.12 18.38
N GLY A 452 31.92 20.75 19.12
CA GLY A 452 31.44 19.36 19.15
C GLY A 452 30.93 18.85 17.81
N VAL A 453 30.35 19.70 16.96
CA VAL A 453 29.97 19.33 15.58
C VAL A 453 31.22 19.19 14.70
N LEU A 454 32.12 20.16 14.79
CA LEU A 454 33.36 20.22 14.00
C LEU A 454 34.41 19.17 14.41
N GLU A 455 34.33 18.62 15.61
CA GLU A 455 35.14 17.48 16.04
C GLU A 455 34.98 16.28 15.07
N ASN A 456 33.80 16.16 14.46
CA ASN A 456 33.61 15.25 13.34
C ASN A 456 34.22 15.86 12.07
N GLN A 457 35.42 15.37 11.74
CA GLN A 457 36.16 15.69 10.50
C GLN A 457 35.30 15.62 9.23
N THR A 458 34.28 14.75 9.18
CA THR A 458 33.38 14.67 8.03
C THR A 458 32.53 15.93 7.90
N PHE A 459 31.97 16.42 9.00
CA PHE A 459 31.20 17.67 9.02
C PHE A 459 32.07 18.89 8.81
N GLU A 460 33.28 18.90 9.37
CA GLU A 460 34.26 19.95 9.09
C GLU A 460 34.48 20.10 7.58
N ARG A 461 34.72 18.99 6.88
CA ARG A 461 34.94 18.99 5.42
C ARG A 461 33.74 19.46 4.61
N MET A 462 32.53 19.13 5.05
CA MET A 462 31.30 19.45 4.32
C MET A 462 30.88 20.91 4.55
N PHE A 463 30.98 21.41 5.78
CA PHE A 463 30.47 22.71 6.21
C PHE A 463 31.47 23.86 6.15
N ALA A 464 32.76 23.58 5.93
CA ALA A 464 33.80 24.60 5.87
C ALA A 464 33.93 25.30 4.50
N ASN A 465 33.21 24.85 3.48
CA ASN A 465 33.27 25.45 2.16
C ASN A 465 32.49 26.78 2.13
N PRO A 466 33.03 27.86 1.50
CA PRO A 466 32.30 29.12 1.31
C PRO A 466 31.05 29.00 0.44
N GLU A 467 31.05 28.12 -0.55
CA GLU A 467 29.92 27.93 -1.46
C GLU A 467 29.19 26.62 -1.16
N SER A 468 27.86 26.64 -1.08
CA SER A 468 27.05 25.42 -1.18
C SER A 468 26.83 25.09 -2.64
N LYS A 469 27.22 23.88 -3.05
CA LYS A 469 26.94 23.37 -4.40
C LYS A 469 25.61 22.65 -4.50
N PHE A 470 24.97 22.40 -3.36
CA PHE A 470 23.66 21.75 -3.29
C PHE A 470 22.62 22.74 -2.74
N ASP A 471 21.47 22.80 -3.41
CA ASP A 471 20.32 23.61 -3.01
C ASP A 471 19.02 22.80 -3.11
N MET A 472 18.46 22.45 -1.96
CA MET A 472 17.27 21.59 -1.88
C MET A 472 16.07 22.16 -2.64
N PHE A 473 15.87 23.48 -2.62
CA PHE A 473 14.78 24.12 -3.36
C PHE A 473 14.91 23.91 -4.87
N THR A 474 16.10 24.14 -5.42
CA THR A 474 16.38 23.96 -6.85
C THR A 474 16.17 22.50 -7.26
N GLU A 475 16.76 21.56 -6.53
CA GLU A 475 16.69 20.13 -6.87
C GLU A 475 15.27 19.56 -6.74
N LEU A 476 14.49 19.99 -5.74
CA LEU A 476 13.09 19.59 -5.60
C LEU A 476 12.19 20.13 -6.72
N ASN A 477 12.51 21.29 -7.30
CA ASN A 477 11.75 21.84 -8.43
C ASN A 477 12.27 21.38 -9.80
N ALA A 478 13.44 20.73 -9.83
CA ALA A 478 14.01 20.13 -11.04
C ALA A 478 13.55 18.69 -11.31
N GLY A 479 12.73 18.09 -10.44
CA GLY A 479 12.18 16.75 -10.64
C GLY A 479 13.19 15.62 -10.37
N LYS A 480 14.09 15.79 -9.41
CA LYS A 480 15.26 14.90 -9.19
C LYS A 480 14.99 13.78 -8.18
N LEU A 481 15.80 12.72 -8.27
CA LEU A 481 15.97 11.72 -7.22
C LEU A 481 17.13 12.12 -6.31
N ILE A 482 16.84 12.49 -5.07
CA ILE A 482 17.83 12.95 -4.09
C ILE A 482 18.03 11.86 -3.04
N LEU A 483 19.22 11.28 -3.00
CA LEU A 483 19.59 10.18 -2.12
C LEU A 483 20.55 10.67 -1.04
N ILE A 484 20.12 10.62 0.21
CA ILE A 484 20.85 11.14 1.37
C ILE A 484 21.19 9.98 2.30
N ASN A 485 22.45 9.53 2.23
CA ASN A 485 22.97 8.55 3.15
C ASN A 485 23.46 9.26 4.42
N THR A 486 22.87 8.96 5.57
CA THR A 486 23.33 9.51 6.87
C THR A 486 24.35 8.61 7.57
N SER A 487 24.73 7.47 6.96
CA SER A 487 25.83 6.56 7.32
C SER A 487 26.09 6.45 8.83
N LYS A 488 25.22 5.70 9.52
CA LYS A 488 25.33 5.45 10.97
C LYS A 488 26.62 4.74 11.36
N SER A 489 27.19 3.96 10.45
CA SER A 489 28.47 3.28 10.62
C SER A 489 29.64 4.27 10.75
N LEU A 490 29.64 5.32 9.92
CA LEU A 490 30.65 6.38 9.88
C LEU A 490 30.39 7.47 10.94
N LEU A 491 29.22 8.11 10.87
CA LEU A 491 28.88 9.30 11.66
C LEU A 491 28.47 8.98 13.11
N LYS A 492 28.27 7.71 13.42
CA LYS A 492 27.71 7.24 14.70
C LYS A 492 26.33 7.85 14.98
N GLU A 493 25.76 7.54 16.13
CA GLU A 493 24.38 7.92 16.47
C GLU A 493 24.16 9.44 16.45
N GLN A 494 25.00 10.19 17.18
CA GLN A 494 24.89 11.65 17.25
C GLN A 494 25.08 12.32 15.88
N GLY A 495 26.06 11.88 15.09
CA GLY A 495 26.28 12.44 13.76
C GLY A 495 25.15 12.10 12.79
N THR A 496 24.57 10.90 12.87
CA THR A 496 23.39 10.50 12.07
C THR A 496 22.20 11.41 12.34
N GLU A 497 21.89 11.63 13.62
CA GLU A 497 20.80 12.49 14.09
C GLU A 497 20.99 13.93 13.58
N ILE A 498 22.19 14.48 13.77
CA ILE A 498 22.62 15.79 13.28
C ILE A 498 22.38 15.93 11.78
N PHE A 499 22.92 14.99 11.00
CA PHE A 499 22.95 15.10 9.55
C PHE A 499 21.57 14.88 8.91
N GLY A 500 20.81 13.92 9.42
CA GLY A 500 19.44 13.69 8.98
C GLY A 500 18.52 14.87 9.31
N ARG A 501 18.61 15.41 10.53
CA ARG A 501 17.83 16.62 10.91
C ARG A 501 18.22 17.82 10.06
N PHE A 502 19.49 18.01 9.74
CA PHE A 502 19.94 19.05 8.82
C PHE A 502 19.20 18.97 7.47
N PHE A 503 19.10 17.79 6.86
CA PHE A 503 18.37 17.65 5.59
C PHE A 503 16.85 17.79 5.73
N ILE A 504 16.26 17.28 6.81
CA ILE A 504 14.83 17.50 7.10
C ILE A 504 14.54 19.01 7.21
N ALA A 505 15.47 19.76 7.81
CA ALA A 505 15.42 21.20 7.88
C ALA A 505 15.44 21.85 6.48
N LEU A 506 16.41 21.46 5.65
CA LEU A 506 16.51 21.95 4.26
C LEU A 506 15.25 21.64 3.45
N ILE A 507 14.64 20.47 3.64
CA ILE A 507 13.36 20.10 3.01
C ILE A 507 12.24 21.01 3.49
N ALA A 508 12.17 21.30 4.79
CA ALA A 508 11.17 22.21 5.35
C ALA A 508 11.33 23.64 4.82
N GLN A 509 12.56 24.15 4.75
CA GLN A 509 12.85 25.46 4.17
C GLN A 509 12.51 25.49 2.69
N ALA A 510 12.93 24.49 1.92
CA ALA A 510 12.61 24.39 0.50
C ALA A 510 11.08 24.35 0.30
N ALA A 511 10.35 23.58 1.11
CA ALA A 511 8.89 23.56 1.07
C ALA A 511 8.29 24.95 1.30
N GLN A 512 8.77 25.71 2.29
CA GLN A 512 8.31 27.08 2.53
C GLN A 512 8.66 28.03 1.38
N GLU A 513 9.86 27.92 0.80
CA GLU A 513 10.29 28.75 -0.33
C GLU A 513 9.41 28.51 -1.57
N ARG A 514 8.81 27.32 -1.74
CA ARG A 514 7.81 27.05 -2.80
C ARG A 514 6.53 27.87 -2.69
N ALA A 515 6.35 28.67 -1.63
CA ALA A 515 5.33 29.70 -1.57
C ALA A 515 5.50 30.76 -2.68
N THR A 516 6.71 31.02 -3.16
CA THR A 516 6.99 31.94 -4.27
C THR A 516 6.53 31.39 -5.62
N LEU A 517 6.35 30.06 -5.73
CA LEU A 517 5.86 29.41 -6.93
C LEU A 517 4.34 29.41 -6.99
N ARG A 518 3.78 29.57 -8.19
CA ARG A 518 2.34 29.36 -8.43
C ARG A 518 1.99 27.91 -8.16
N GLN A 519 0.79 27.66 -7.63
CA GLN A 519 0.38 26.31 -7.20
C GLN A 519 0.51 25.24 -8.30
N GLN A 520 0.22 25.61 -9.56
CA GLN A 520 0.33 24.74 -10.73
C GLN A 520 1.77 24.39 -11.13
N ASP A 521 2.74 25.25 -10.79
CA ASP A 521 4.17 25.07 -11.11
C ASP A 521 4.89 24.24 -10.02
N ARG A 522 4.21 23.97 -8.89
CA ARG A 522 4.78 23.17 -7.80
C ARG A 522 4.74 21.69 -8.18
N LEU A 523 5.89 21.13 -8.57
CA LEU A 523 6.03 19.68 -8.76
C LEU A 523 5.74 18.91 -7.45
N PRO A 524 5.00 17.80 -7.47
CA PRO A 524 4.95 16.86 -6.35
C PRO A 524 6.36 16.49 -5.83
N ALA A 525 6.54 16.48 -4.51
CA ALA A 525 7.75 15.95 -3.87
C ALA A 525 7.39 14.90 -2.82
N MET A 526 8.00 13.72 -2.91
CA MET A 526 7.82 12.63 -1.95
C MET A 526 9.10 12.36 -1.17
N ILE A 527 9.03 12.44 0.15
CA ILE A 527 10.16 12.24 1.06
C ILE A 527 9.99 10.90 1.76
N TYR A 528 10.98 10.03 1.63
CA TYR A 528 11.04 8.73 2.27
C TYR A 528 12.13 8.72 3.31
N ILE A 529 11.78 8.41 4.55
CA ILE A 529 12.72 8.36 5.66
C ILE A 529 12.63 6.98 6.28
N ASP A 530 13.67 6.17 6.06
CA ASP A 530 13.84 4.90 6.78
C ASP A 530 14.45 5.18 8.16
N GLU A 531 14.10 4.35 9.14
CA GLU A 531 14.48 4.51 10.55
C GLU A 531 14.29 5.96 11.08
N ALA A 532 13.13 6.55 10.80
CA ALA A 532 12.81 7.94 11.09
C ALA A 532 12.98 8.33 12.57
N GLN A 533 12.98 7.35 13.48
CA GLN A 533 13.25 7.58 14.90
C GLN A 533 14.62 8.21 15.18
N ASP A 534 15.61 7.98 14.31
CA ASP A 534 16.94 8.55 14.46
C ASP A 534 16.90 10.09 14.33
N TYR A 535 15.80 10.66 13.83
CA TYR A 535 15.67 12.09 13.55
C TYR A 535 14.56 12.78 14.34
N PHE A 536 13.81 12.06 15.20
CA PHE A 536 12.65 12.62 15.88
C PHE A 536 12.98 13.82 16.77
N ASP A 537 12.27 14.92 16.56
CA ASP A 537 12.29 16.11 17.41
C ASP A 537 10.93 16.80 17.48
N ALA A 538 10.84 17.88 18.24
CA ALA A 538 9.58 18.62 18.45
C ALA A 538 9.06 19.32 17.19
N ASN A 539 9.90 19.62 16.20
CA ASN A 539 9.53 20.42 15.04
C ASN A 539 9.07 19.59 13.85
N ILE A 540 9.33 18.27 13.82
CA ILE A 540 8.73 17.37 12.82
C ILE A 540 7.21 17.59 12.74
N GLY A 541 6.53 17.77 13.89
CA GLY A 541 5.11 18.07 13.89
C GLY A 541 4.73 19.35 13.14
N VAL A 542 5.55 20.40 13.26
CA VAL A 542 5.38 21.65 12.53
C VAL A 542 5.60 21.43 11.04
N ILE A 543 6.65 20.69 10.67
CA ILE A 543 6.98 20.39 9.27
C ILE A 543 5.82 19.63 8.61
N LEU A 544 5.28 18.58 9.25
CA LEU A 544 4.13 17.84 8.73
C LEU A 544 2.90 18.73 8.55
N SER A 545 2.64 19.65 9.47
CA SER A 545 1.49 20.56 9.34
C SER A 545 1.60 21.57 8.17
N GLN A 546 2.83 21.87 7.73
CA GLN A 546 3.09 22.88 6.71
C GLN A 546 3.38 22.29 5.32
N ALA A 547 4.10 21.17 5.26
CA ALA A 547 4.60 20.54 4.03
C ALA A 547 3.50 20.25 2.99
N ARG A 548 2.33 19.79 3.46
CA ARG A 548 1.15 19.54 2.63
C ARG A 548 0.78 20.71 1.71
N LYS A 549 0.82 21.95 2.22
CA LYS A 549 0.45 23.18 1.46
C LYS A 549 1.34 23.41 0.24
N TYR A 550 2.52 22.82 0.25
CA TYR A 550 3.56 22.97 -0.77
C TYR A 550 3.78 21.70 -1.60
N ARG A 551 2.79 20.78 -1.59
CA ARG A 551 2.82 19.50 -2.33
C ARG A 551 4.04 18.64 -1.96
N VAL A 552 4.41 18.66 -0.68
CA VAL A 552 5.46 17.80 -0.11
C VAL A 552 4.80 16.75 0.77
N GLY A 553 4.88 15.48 0.36
CA GLY A 553 4.42 14.32 1.11
C GLY A 553 5.58 13.61 1.79
N MET A 554 5.35 13.03 2.97
CA MET A 554 6.41 12.38 3.75
C MET A 554 5.96 10.98 4.17
N VAL A 555 6.85 9.99 4.01
CA VAL A 555 6.69 8.63 4.49
C VAL A 555 7.76 8.39 5.54
N MET A 556 7.33 8.29 6.81
CA MET A 556 8.23 8.09 7.93
C MET A 556 8.03 6.68 8.49
N ALA A 557 9.06 5.85 8.34
CA ALA A 557 9.06 4.48 8.79
C ALA A 557 9.91 4.33 10.06
N HIS A 558 9.36 3.69 11.09
CA HIS A 558 10.09 3.43 12.34
C HIS A 558 9.58 2.17 13.05
N GLN A 559 10.29 1.76 14.10
CA GLN A 559 10.09 0.44 14.70
C GLN A 559 9.01 0.38 15.79
N TYR A 560 8.90 1.42 16.62
CA TYR A 560 8.01 1.40 17.78
C TYR A 560 7.63 2.83 18.21
N LEU A 561 6.45 2.99 18.81
CA LEU A 561 5.96 4.31 19.22
C LEU A 561 6.67 4.86 20.45
N GLY A 562 7.34 4.02 21.24
CA GLY A 562 7.99 4.41 22.50
C GLY A 562 9.08 5.48 22.37
N GLN A 563 9.56 5.76 21.16
CA GLN A 563 10.52 6.84 20.87
C GLN A 563 9.85 8.21 20.63
N LEU A 564 8.53 8.24 20.45
CA LEU A 564 7.79 9.49 20.25
C LEU A 564 7.51 10.15 21.60
N SER A 565 7.89 11.42 21.74
CA SER A 565 7.37 12.25 22.82
C SER A 565 5.85 12.40 22.70
N SER A 566 5.16 12.78 23.78
CA SER A 566 3.69 12.94 23.76
C SER A 566 3.24 13.92 22.68
N GLY A 567 3.88 15.10 22.60
CA GLY A 567 3.56 16.10 21.58
C GLY A 567 3.86 15.64 20.16
N LEU A 568 4.92 14.86 19.95
CA LEU A 568 5.21 14.30 18.64
C LEU A 568 4.19 13.22 18.25
N SER A 569 3.79 12.36 19.19
CA SER A 569 2.73 11.37 18.96
C SER A 569 1.42 12.02 18.54
N GLU A 570 1.01 13.09 19.22
CA GLU A 570 -0.17 13.89 18.86
C GLU A 570 -0.02 14.51 17.46
N ALA A 571 1.16 15.02 17.12
CA ALA A 571 1.42 15.59 15.81
C ALA A 571 1.36 14.55 14.67
N PHE A 572 1.89 13.34 14.89
CA PHE A 572 1.75 12.23 13.95
C PHE A 572 0.28 11.82 13.82
N GLU A 573 -0.47 11.73 14.91
CA GLU A 573 -1.90 11.42 14.88
C GLU A 573 -2.69 12.44 14.07
N ALA A 574 -2.47 13.74 14.31
CA ALA A 574 -3.19 14.82 13.65
C ALA A 574 -2.82 14.94 12.15
N ASN A 575 -1.51 14.89 11.83
CA ASN A 575 -1.01 15.27 10.51
C ASN A 575 -0.72 14.09 9.58
N THR A 576 -0.90 12.84 10.00
CA THR A 576 -0.77 11.68 9.10
C THR A 576 -2.12 11.03 8.84
N SER A 577 -2.56 11.08 7.59
CA SER A 577 -3.82 10.47 7.13
C SER A 577 -3.64 9.02 6.68
N ILE A 578 -2.40 8.61 6.41
CA ILE A 578 -2.07 7.22 6.05
C ILE A 578 -1.32 6.59 7.22
N LYS A 579 -1.83 5.48 7.73
CA LYS A 579 -1.18 4.70 8.80
C LYS A 579 -0.98 3.27 8.35
N LEU A 580 0.25 2.78 8.49
CA LEU A 580 0.65 1.42 8.17
C LEU A 580 1.25 0.80 9.43
N ALA A 581 0.66 -0.30 9.92
CA ALA A 581 1.12 -0.94 11.14
C ALA A 581 1.18 -2.47 11.00
N GLY A 582 2.29 -3.08 11.40
CA GLY A 582 2.43 -4.54 11.36
C GLY A 582 3.66 -5.03 12.12
N GLY A 583 3.57 -6.21 12.76
CA GLY A 583 4.69 -6.76 13.52
C GLY A 583 5.13 -5.86 14.69
N VAL A 584 4.20 -5.14 15.30
CA VAL A 584 4.43 -4.21 16.42
C VAL A 584 4.15 -4.87 17.78
N SER A 585 4.62 -4.25 18.86
CA SER A 585 4.35 -4.74 20.22
C SER A 585 2.86 -4.64 20.58
N ALA A 586 2.40 -5.43 21.57
CA ALA A 586 1.04 -5.33 22.08
C ALA A 586 0.69 -3.94 22.64
N ARG A 587 1.69 -3.23 23.16
CA ARG A 587 1.52 -1.84 23.63
C ARG A 587 1.26 -0.90 22.46
N ASP A 588 2.10 -0.96 21.42
CA ASP A 588 1.96 -0.09 20.25
C ASP A 588 0.67 -0.38 19.50
N ALA A 589 0.28 -1.66 19.37
CA ALA A 589 -0.97 -2.05 18.73
C ALA A 589 -2.21 -1.49 19.43
N ARG A 590 -2.21 -1.43 20.77
CA ARG A 590 -3.30 -0.79 21.53
C ARG A 590 -3.34 0.71 21.26
N THR A 591 -2.20 1.39 21.22
CA THR A 591 -2.17 2.83 20.90
C THR A 591 -2.66 3.09 19.47
N LEU A 592 -2.25 2.28 18.50
CA LEU A 592 -2.64 2.45 17.09
C LEU A 592 -4.09 2.04 16.82
N SER A 593 -4.64 1.11 17.59
CA SER A 593 -6.02 0.61 17.41
C SER A 593 -7.08 1.72 17.45
N SER A 594 -6.93 2.72 18.33
CA SER A 594 -7.84 3.86 18.40
C SER A 594 -7.69 4.79 17.20
N GLN A 595 -6.46 5.00 16.73
CA GLN A 595 -6.15 5.86 15.59
C GLN A 595 -6.57 5.27 14.23
N MET A 596 -6.67 3.95 14.15
CA MET A 596 -6.92 3.21 12.90
C MET A 596 -8.29 2.49 12.90
N HIS A 597 -9.11 2.70 13.94
CA HIS A 597 -10.41 2.05 14.14
C HIS A 597 -10.37 0.51 13.99
N ALA A 598 -9.30 -0.11 14.50
CA ALA A 598 -9.03 -1.54 14.34
C ALA A 598 -8.90 -2.23 15.69
N THR A 599 -8.89 -3.57 15.72
CA THR A 599 -8.52 -4.31 16.94
C THR A 599 -7.00 -4.39 17.08
N PRO A 600 -6.44 -4.36 18.31
CA PRO A 600 -5.02 -4.57 18.53
C PRO A 600 -4.51 -5.89 17.95
N GLU A 601 -5.35 -6.93 17.94
CA GLU A 601 -5.03 -8.25 17.41
C GLU A 601 -4.82 -8.21 15.89
N LEU A 602 -5.68 -7.49 15.15
CA LEU A 602 -5.54 -7.31 13.70
C LEU A 602 -4.20 -6.64 13.35
N ILE A 603 -3.78 -5.65 14.13
CA ILE A 603 -2.51 -4.94 13.90
C ILE A 603 -1.31 -5.86 14.21
N GLN A 604 -1.35 -6.63 15.29
CA GLN A 604 -0.25 -7.51 15.71
C GLN A 604 -0.06 -8.71 14.77
N GLN A 605 -1.16 -9.29 14.30
CA GLN A 605 -1.15 -10.55 13.55
C GLN A 605 -0.89 -10.37 12.05
N GLN A 606 -0.48 -9.18 11.62
CA GLN A 606 -0.11 -8.96 10.23
C GLN A 606 1.07 -9.87 9.83
N PRO A 607 0.95 -10.62 8.72
CA PRO A 607 2.07 -11.35 8.14
C PRO A 607 3.21 -10.40 7.73
N LYS A 608 4.43 -10.94 7.57
CA LYS A 608 5.55 -10.18 6.99
C LYS A 608 5.17 -9.63 5.61
N GLY A 609 5.45 -8.36 5.37
CA GLY A 609 5.06 -7.63 4.16
C GLY A 609 3.61 -7.18 4.10
N SER A 610 2.80 -7.53 5.11
CA SER A 610 1.43 -7.04 5.27
C SER A 610 1.34 -6.02 6.39
N PHE A 611 0.47 -5.04 6.22
CA PHE A 611 0.22 -3.99 7.19
C PHE A 611 -1.27 -3.77 7.34
N ALA A 612 -1.72 -3.62 8.59
CA ALA A 612 -2.97 -2.95 8.87
C ALA A 612 -2.84 -1.53 8.32
N THR A 613 -3.67 -1.20 7.33
CA THR A 613 -3.56 0.02 6.55
C THR A 613 -4.82 0.83 6.73
N TYR A 614 -4.67 2.05 7.24
CA TYR A 614 -5.76 2.98 7.43
C TYR A 614 -5.52 4.23 6.57
N LEU A 615 -6.52 4.57 5.77
CA LEU A 615 -6.57 5.76 4.94
C LEU A 615 -7.72 6.64 5.42
N ARG A 616 -7.40 7.75 6.10
CA ARG A 616 -8.40 8.69 6.63
C ARG A 616 -9.34 9.17 5.53
N GLY A 617 -10.64 9.04 5.78
CA GLY A 617 -11.69 9.47 4.84
C GLY A 617 -11.94 8.53 3.66
N LEU A 618 -11.17 7.43 3.53
CA LEU A 618 -11.37 6.41 2.49
C LEU A 618 -11.69 5.03 3.08
N THR A 619 -11.04 4.66 4.18
CA THR A 619 -11.31 3.41 4.89
C THR A 619 -11.93 3.73 6.24
N ASP A 620 -13.06 3.11 6.57
CA ASP A 620 -13.70 3.27 7.89
C ASP A 620 -12.86 2.69 9.03
N LYS A 621 -12.04 1.68 8.73
CA LYS A 621 -11.13 0.99 9.64
C LYS A 621 -9.89 0.48 8.91
N ALA A 622 -8.87 0.09 9.66
CA ALA A 622 -7.68 -0.51 9.06
C ALA A 622 -8.02 -1.80 8.31
N VAL A 623 -7.49 -1.92 7.10
CA VAL A 623 -7.61 -3.09 6.24
C VAL A 623 -6.23 -3.73 6.04
N PRO A 624 -6.09 -5.07 6.08
CA PRO A 624 -4.81 -5.72 5.83
C PRO A 624 -4.37 -5.63 4.37
N ILE A 625 -3.26 -4.93 4.10
CA ILE A 625 -2.70 -4.76 2.76
C ILE A 625 -1.30 -5.37 2.72
N ALA A 626 -1.09 -6.29 1.78
CA ALA A 626 0.21 -6.87 1.48
C ALA A 626 0.88 -6.08 0.37
N PHE A 627 2.07 -5.53 0.64
CA PHE A 627 2.87 -4.84 -0.37
C PHE A 627 3.83 -5.84 -1.03
N PRO A 628 3.86 -5.94 -2.37
CA PRO A 628 4.80 -6.79 -3.07
C PRO A 628 6.25 -6.45 -2.71
N PHE A 629 7.04 -7.50 -2.47
CA PHE A 629 8.48 -7.37 -2.24
C PHE A 629 9.24 -7.47 -3.55
N PHE A 630 10.47 -6.96 -3.55
CA PHE A 630 11.41 -7.06 -4.66
C PHE A 630 11.03 -6.29 -5.93
N GLU A 631 10.03 -5.40 -5.89
CA GLU A 631 9.64 -4.59 -7.06
C GLU A 631 10.82 -3.80 -7.63
N LEU A 632 11.60 -3.17 -6.76
CA LEU A 632 12.77 -2.38 -7.17
C LEU A 632 13.89 -3.27 -7.72
N GLU A 633 14.11 -4.44 -7.11
CA GLU A 633 15.15 -5.41 -7.49
C GLU A 633 14.84 -6.15 -8.79
N ASN A 634 13.57 -6.20 -9.18
CA ASN A 634 13.08 -6.75 -10.45
C ASN A 634 13.24 -5.76 -11.62
N LEU A 635 13.55 -4.48 -11.35
CA LEU A 635 13.87 -3.52 -12.40
C LEU A 635 15.19 -3.88 -13.10
N PRO A 636 15.39 -3.43 -14.36
CA PRO A 636 16.66 -3.59 -15.06
C PRO A 636 17.82 -3.09 -14.19
N ARG A 637 18.97 -3.78 -14.19
CA ARG A 637 20.09 -3.44 -13.30
C ARG A 637 21.10 -2.50 -13.95
N THR A 638 21.68 -1.61 -13.17
CA THR A 638 22.81 -0.76 -13.60
C THR A 638 24.09 -1.57 -13.74
N THR A 639 24.91 -1.23 -14.74
CA THR A 639 26.28 -1.75 -14.84
C THR A 639 27.20 -1.08 -13.80
N LYS A 640 28.46 -1.55 -13.69
CA LYS A 640 29.44 -0.90 -12.82
C LYS A 640 29.79 0.50 -13.32
N GLU A 641 29.90 0.65 -14.64
CA GLU A 641 30.26 1.88 -15.34
C GLU A 641 29.16 2.94 -15.15
N GLN A 642 27.88 2.53 -15.24
CA GLN A 642 26.76 3.44 -15.00
C GLN A 642 26.72 3.95 -13.56
N ARG A 643 27.01 3.09 -12.57
CA ARG A 643 27.09 3.52 -11.16
C ARG A 643 28.28 4.43 -10.92
N ALA A 644 29.42 4.17 -11.55
CA ALA A 644 30.57 5.07 -11.49
C ALA A 644 30.24 6.43 -12.13
N ALA A 645 29.46 6.47 -13.20
CA ALA A 645 29.01 7.72 -13.83
C ALA A 645 28.08 8.54 -12.91
N ILE A 646 27.16 7.89 -12.19
CA ILE A 646 26.33 8.56 -11.16
C ILE A 646 27.21 9.19 -10.08
N LEU A 647 28.15 8.43 -9.53
CA LEU A 647 29.06 8.93 -8.50
C LEU A 647 29.92 10.09 -9.04
N GLN A 648 30.47 9.96 -10.25
CA GLN A 648 31.30 10.99 -10.84
C GLN A 648 30.51 12.28 -11.11
N HIS A 649 29.31 12.17 -11.69
CA HIS A 649 28.43 13.32 -11.86
C HIS A 649 28.14 14.01 -10.53
N SER A 650 27.84 13.24 -9.48
CA SER A 650 27.58 13.81 -8.16
C SER A 650 28.80 14.53 -7.59
N ARG A 651 30.02 14.03 -7.82
CA ARG A 651 31.26 14.70 -7.41
C ARG A 651 31.48 16.02 -8.14
N ASP A 652 31.30 16.01 -9.45
CA ASP A 652 31.55 17.17 -10.30
C ASP A 652 30.56 18.31 -9.99
N THR A 653 29.29 17.96 -9.77
CA THR A 653 28.20 18.92 -9.55
C THR A 653 28.10 19.39 -8.10
N TYR A 654 28.15 18.47 -7.12
CA TYR A 654 27.75 18.76 -5.72
C TYR A 654 28.91 18.75 -4.72
N ALA A 655 30.11 18.30 -5.10
CA ALA A 655 31.24 18.15 -4.19
C ALA A 655 32.40 19.09 -4.50
N GLN A 656 33.30 19.22 -3.52
CA GLN A 656 34.59 19.89 -3.65
C GLN A 656 35.69 18.88 -3.32
N PRO A 657 36.75 18.75 -4.14
CA PRO A 657 37.91 17.95 -3.76
C PRO A 657 38.48 18.45 -2.44
N TRP A 658 38.65 17.54 -1.47
CA TRP A 658 39.23 17.92 -0.18
C TRP A 658 40.75 18.02 -0.29
N GLU A 659 41.26 19.25 -0.34
CA GLU A 659 42.68 19.55 -0.20
C GLU A 659 42.98 19.94 1.25
N ARG A 660 43.87 19.19 1.92
CA ARG A 660 44.36 19.58 3.24
C ARG A 660 45.14 20.89 3.08
N LYS A 661 44.55 22.03 3.45
CA LYS A 661 45.29 23.30 3.55
C LYS A 661 46.51 23.04 4.42
N ALA A 662 47.71 23.24 3.88
CA ALA A 662 48.93 23.17 4.65
C ALA A 662 48.81 24.21 5.77
N GLU A 663 48.80 23.76 7.02
CA GLU A 663 48.91 24.63 8.18
C GLU A 663 50.23 25.41 8.04
N HIS A 664 50.11 26.73 8.04
CA HIS A 664 51.17 27.74 8.02
C HIS A 664 52.58 27.24 7.63
N SER A 665 52.94 27.40 6.35
CA SER A 665 54.35 27.67 6.04
C SER A 665 54.72 28.95 6.78
N GLU A 666 55.53 28.84 7.83
CA GLU A 666 56.24 29.97 8.41
C GLU A 666 56.89 30.77 7.27
N PRO A 667 56.85 32.11 7.29
CA PRO A 667 57.52 32.90 6.26
C PRO A 667 59.00 32.51 6.27
N ASP A 668 59.54 32.18 5.10
CA ASP A 668 60.96 31.87 4.89
C ASP A 668 61.83 32.85 5.69
N HIS A 669 62.36 32.39 6.82
CA HIS A 669 63.47 33.07 7.46
C HIS A 669 64.66 32.88 6.52
N GLU A 670 65.04 33.94 5.81
CA GLU A 670 66.34 34.03 5.14
C GLU A 670 67.42 33.53 6.11
N GLU A 671 68.03 32.40 5.77
CA GLU A 671 69.18 31.84 6.47
C GLU A 671 70.31 32.88 6.42
N ALA A 672 70.53 33.58 7.53
CA ALA A 672 71.79 34.26 7.77
C ALA A 672 72.87 33.20 7.94
N GLU A 673 73.85 33.19 7.02
CA GLU A 673 75.07 32.36 7.11
C GLU A 673 75.73 32.50 8.49
N ILE A 674 75.74 31.42 9.26
CA ILE A 674 76.58 31.27 10.45
C ILE A 674 77.79 30.43 10.04
N LEU A 675 78.95 31.07 9.95
CA LEU A 675 80.25 30.41 9.79
C LEU A 675 80.55 29.50 11.00
N PRO A 676 81.10 28.29 10.80
CA PRO A 676 81.44 27.39 11.90
C PRO A 676 82.73 27.84 12.63
N PRO A 677 82.84 27.61 13.95
CA PRO A 677 84.06 27.91 14.69
C PRO A 677 85.15 26.84 14.46
N GLU A 678 86.40 27.28 14.48
CA GLU A 678 87.60 26.43 14.36
C GLU A 678 87.71 25.43 15.53
N ASN A 679 87.93 24.15 15.22
CA ASN A 679 88.26 23.09 16.18
C ASN A 679 89.74 23.20 16.60
N ASN A 680 89.98 23.34 17.91
CA ASN A 680 91.24 22.97 18.54
C ASN A 680 91.08 21.56 19.16
N ASP A 681 92.02 20.70 18.83
CA ASP A 681 92.15 19.32 19.30
C ASP A 681 92.36 19.21 20.83
N ASP A 682 91.71 18.24 21.47
CA ASP A 682 92.27 17.35 22.51
C ASP A 682 91.15 16.47 23.11
N ASP A 683 91.08 15.19 22.71
CA ASP A 683 90.31 14.15 23.43
C ASP A 683 91.28 13.13 24.06
N PRO A 684 91.38 13.05 25.42
CA PRO A 684 92.36 12.26 26.14
C PRO A 684 91.96 10.78 26.37
N LEU A 685 91.05 10.19 25.59
CA LEU A 685 90.53 8.83 25.84
C LEU A 685 90.67 7.82 24.69
N ALA A 686 91.56 8.05 23.72
CA ALA A 686 91.86 7.03 22.70
C ALA A 686 92.74 5.89 23.27
N PRO A 687 92.36 4.60 23.13
CA PRO A 687 93.23 3.48 23.50
C PRO A 687 94.27 3.23 22.40
N SER A 688 95.54 3.11 22.80
CA SER A 688 96.68 2.87 21.90
C SER A 688 96.84 1.37 21.55
N PRO A 689 97.30 1.02 20.35
CA PRO A 689 97.50 -0.37 19.94
C PRO A 689 98.89 -0.90 20.34
N GLU A 690 98.93 -2.21 20.60
CA GLU A 690 100.09 -3.10 20.83
C GLU A 690 100.51 -3.40 22.29
N LEU A 691 100.50 -4.73 22.54
CA LEU A 691 101.00 -5.58 23.64
C LEU A 691 100.21 -5.69 24.94
#